data_AF-A0A117I149-F1
#
_entry.id   AF-A0A117I149-F1
#
_cell.length_a   1.000
_cell.length_b   1.000
_cell.length_c   1.000
_cell.angle_alpha   90.00
_cell.angle_beta   90.00
_cell.angle_gamma   90.00
#
_symmetry.space_group_name_H-M   'P 1'
#
loop_
_entity.id
_entity.type
_entity.pdbx_description
1 polymer ?
#
loop_
_entity_poly.entity_id
_entity_poly.type
_entity_poly.pdbx_seq_one_letter_code
_entity_poly.pdbx_strand_id
1 'polypeptide(L)'
;MSRPVYFEPEESMAYHGGEDVMHALMSIAGRYIGANPPHPPVYRVSRPGLVRKCDDHRYVFPLVELFPNMQRGQQVYAWAKLWSDSDQEFVFHITCFGPARLYHNGVLIYGSAPEEEYPEIPVLKLKCGLVRGWNHFVLEFKLAEKGGGGQFGTGSRKNKPLHFIVPTFERDGEEGWLYTEPLDAPLSEIPSGPMREKDTGVNWLPREEDPEKASSHGQLARMYGLTSGMSAYAWTKISGTKCGIETVLISGEAYSPIEFSVEGKVVFHQEQAGCFRFELPLSAALQDLTVKCTCGDRDWGFRMDQTTQELLTPALDVKGYRGKWLFLGPFQAEQEIDLASCQKMKRTVRSGTGEDVYWRTEVPDGEVRLFLENEWFGRWNYPLGVTLYGLLQLGKAGQRSNIRDYVLSHIEFASSRFSYSLWDRERYGAAGLNNQLSQIDSLDDCGSFGATMLLADQERKLDGVSETAAHIADYILNEQARLEDGTLYRKIGVSRSMDNTMWCDDLYMSIPFLCRYAEWSGENKLLDEAARQVLLYKKYLYIPERQIMSHVFDVERGEPTRTPWGRGNGWVLFSISELLTALPQEHPSYTVLIQFYRELCEGYLALQGRNGLWHQVLSDPESYEETSCTSMFIYAYARGVRKGWLLDPKPYAQAAYQGWKGLSERSIDKRGNVYGVCRGSSYSFTNHYYKHELGWNLNDTHGIGIVLLAGLETISMQEWQTNKPVFAAERVGTPEKLEKSSF
;
A
#
# COMPACT_ATOMS: atom_id res chain seq x y z
N MET A 1 11.52 32.66 -28.20
CA MET A 1 10.50 32.11 -27.28
C MET A 1 10.82 30.63 -27.10
N SER A 2 11.22 30.19 -25.91
CA SER A 2 11.37 28.75 -25.63
C SER A 2 10.00 28.10 -25.74
N ARG A 3 9.88 26.99 -26.45
CA ARG A 3 8.65 26.19 -26.51
C ARG A 3 8.07 25.97 -25.09
N PRO A 4 6.74 25.89 -24.94
CA PRO A 4 6.13 25.46 -23.69
C PRO A 4 6.66 24.09 -23.30
N VAL A 5 6.98 23.89 -22.02
CA VAL A 5 7.75 22.72 -21.55
C VAL A 5 6.91 21.45 -21.52
N TYR A 6 5.63 21.56 -21.17
CA TYR A 6 4.72 20.40 -21.05
C TYR A 6 3.42 20.54 -21.85
N PHE A 7 2.84 21.74 -21.90
CA PHE A 7 1.57 22.04 -22.58
C PHE A 7 1.56 23.50 -23.06
N GLU A 8 0.71 23.84 -24.04
CA GLU A 8 0.60 25.21 -24.57
C GLU A 8 0.05 26.19 -23.51
N PRO A 9 0.40 27.49 -23.53
CA PRO A 9 -0.02 28.45 -22.50
C PRO A 9 -1.55 28.50 -22.29
N GLU A 10 -2.34 28.32 -23.34
CA GLU A 10 -3.81 28.25 -23.32
C GLU A 10 -4.36 26.96 -22.68
N GLU A 11 -3.50 26.01 -22.35
CA GLU A 11 -3.84 24.85 -21.55
C GLU A 11 -3.47 25.00 -20.08
N SER A 12 -2.73 26.06 -19.71
CA SER A 12 -2.32 26.30 -18.33
C SER A 12 -3.49 26.60 -17.40
N MET A 13 -3.33 26.24 -16.13
CA MET A 13 -4.26 26.64 -15.08
C MET A 13 -4.30 28.16 -14.91
N ALA A 14 -3.16 28.84 -15.05
CA ALA A 14 -3.11 30.30 -14.98
C ALA A 14 -3.95 30.99 -16.06
N TYR A 15 -3.97 30.48 -17.29
CA TYR A 15 -4.78 31.06 -18.38
C TYR A 15 -6.29 30.95 -18.12
N HIS A 16 -6.73 29.85 -17.51
CA HIS A 16 -8.15 29.57 -17.30
C HIS A 16 -8.69 30.00 -15.93
N GLY A 17 -7.89 29.83 -14.87
CA GLY A 17 -8.25 30.14 -13.48
C GLY A 17 -7.63 31.42 -12.94
N GLY A 18 -6.77 32.11 -13.72
CA GLY A 18 -6.08 33.31 -13.26
C GLY A 18 -5.21 33.04 -12.03
N GLU A 19 -5.34 33.91 -11.02
CA GLU A 19 -4.64 33.79 -9.73
C GLU A 19 -5.43 32.99 -8.67
N ASP A 20 -6.55 32.34 -9.04
CA ASP A 20 -7.35 31.53 -8.10
C ASP A 20 -6.63 30.22 -7.75
N VAL A 21 -5.85 30.29 -6.68
CA VAL A 21 -5.13 29.16 -6.09
C VAL A 21 -6.09 28.03 -5.73
N MET A 22 -7.22 28.34 -5.08
CA MET A 22 -8.14 27.32 -4.57
C MET A 22 -8.82 26.55 -5.72
N HIS A 23 -9.14 27.22 -6.83
CA HIS A 23 -9.65 26.57 -8.03
C HIS A 23 -8.66 25.54 -8.60
N ALA A 24 -7.37 25.88 -8.66
CA ALA A 24 -6.33 24.96 -9.09
C ALA A 24 -6.25 23.72 -8.18
N LEU A 25 -6.26 23.94 -6.86
CA LEU A 25 -6.18 22.86 -5.86
C LEU A 25 -7.38 21.91 -5.96
N MET A 26 -8.58 22.44 -6.09
CA MET A 26 -9.81 21.64 -6.23
C MET A 26 -9.82 20.84 -7.52
N SER A 27 -9.27 21.38 -8.61
CA SER A 27 -9.16 20.68 -9.90
C SER A 27 -8.19 19.49 -9.82
N ILE A 28 -7.04 19.68 -9.17
CA ILE A 28 -6.05 18.60 -8.94
C ILE A 28 -6.66 17.51 -8.06
N ALA A 29 -7.29 17.88 -6.95
CA ALA A 29 -7.90 16.93 -6.02
C ALA A 29 -9.06 16.14 -6.64
N GLY A 30 -9.95 16.84 -7.37
CA GLY A 30 -11.07 16.21 -8.08
C GLY A 30 -10.60 15.21 -9.13
N ARG A 31 -9.54 15.55 -9.89
CA ARG A 31 -8.92 14.63 -10.85
C ARG A 31 -8.33 13.40 -10.15
N TYR A 32 -7.55 13.59 -9.09
CA TYR A 32 -6.90 12.49 -8.38
C TYR A 32 -7.94 11.52 -7.80
N ILE A 33 -8.96 12.03 -7.11
CA ILE A 33 -10.03 11.19 -6.53
C ILE A 33 -10.84 10.50 -7.63
N GLY A 34 -11.18 11.22 -8.71
CA GLY A 34 -11.92 10.64 -9.84
C GLY A 34 -11.17 9.52 -10.56
N ALA A 35 -9.84 9.57 -10.59
CA ALA A 35 -9.00 8.51 -11.14
C ALA A 35 -8.80 7.32 -10.19
N ASN A 36 -9.14 7.47 -8.90
CA ASN A 36 -8.84 6.49 -7.85
C ASN A 36 -10.06 6.22 -6.94
N PRO A 37 -11.16 5.68 -7.49
CA PRO A 37 -12.37 5.41 -6.71
C PRO A 37 -12.13 4.43 -5.55
N PRO A 38 -12.92 4.54 -4.45
CA PRO A 38 -12.75 3.72 -3.25
C PRO A 38 -13.36 2.32 -3.39
N HIS A 39 -12.73 1.47 -4.21
CA HIS A 39 -13.18 0.09 -4.38
C HIS A 39 -12.77 -0.81 -3.19
N PRO A 40 -13.61 -1.81 -2.83
CA PRO A 40 -13.27 -2.81 -1.81
C PRO A 40 -12.07 -3.68 -2.25
N PRO A 41 -11.43 -4.44 -1.33
CA PRO A 41 -10.45 -5.43 -1.75
C PRO A 41 -11.12 -6.52 -2.61
N VAL A 42 -10.31 -7.20 -3.42
CA VAL A 42 -10.77 -8.39 -4.14
C VAL A 42 -10.62 -9.59 -3.21
N TYR A 43 -11.70 -10.34 -3.04
CA TYR A 43 -11.69 -11.59 -2.29
C TYR A 43 -11.42 -12.73 -3.25
N ARG A 44 -10.45 -13.59 -2.95
CA ARG A 44 -10.12 -14.76 -3.77
C ARG A 44 -10.07 -16.01 -2.91
N VAL A 45 -10.37 -17.15 -3.51
CA VAL A 45 -9.96 -18.43 -2.94
C VAL A 45 -8.44 -18.51 -3.02
N SER A 46 -7.83 -18.87 -1.90
CA SER A 46 -6.44 -19.31 -1.82
C SER A 46 -6.41 -20.66 -1.13
N ARG A 47 -5.46 -21.52 -1.52
CA ARG A 47 -5.25 -22.80 -0.86
C ARG A 47 -3.87 -22.82 -0.21
N PRO A 48 -3.77 -23.16 1.09
CA PRO A 48 -2.47 -23.43 1.68
C PRO A 48 -1.89 -24.68 1.01
N GLY A 49 -0.58 -24.68 0.77
CA GLY A 49 0.09 -25.80 0.12
C GLY A 49 1.59 -25.56 -0.03
N LEU A 50 2.28 -26.55 -0.59
CA LEU A 50 3.73 -26.49 -0.81
C LEU A 50 4.12 -25.50 -1.93
N VAL A 51 3.24 -25.30 -2.92
CA VAL A 51 3.39 -24.25 -3.92
C VAL A 51 2.80 -22.95 -3.37
N ARG A 52 3.63 -22.15 -2.71
CA ARG A 52 3.22 -20.91 -2.03
C ARG A 52 4.19 -19.77 -2.29
N LYS A 53 3.77 -18.56 -1.95
CA LYS A 53 4.68 -17.40 -1.96
C LYS A 53 5.69 -17.47 -0.83
N CYS A 54 6.86 -16.92 -1.09
CA CYS A 54 7.93 -16.64 -0.14
C CYS A 54 7.93 -15.15 0.24
N ASP A 55 8.72 -14.80 1.25
CA ASP A 55 8.87 -13.43 1.78
C ASP A 55 9.39 -12.41 0.74
N ASP A 56 9.96 -12.88 -0.38
CA ASP A 56 10.39 -12.06 -1.50
C ASP A 56 9.34 -11.94 -2.62
N HIS A 57 8.10 -12.37 -2.36
CA HIS A 57 6.95 -12.34 -3.25
C HIS A 57 7.07 -13.21 -4.52
N ARG A 58 8.06 -14.12 -4.59
CA ARG A 58 8.08 -15.22 -5.58
C ARG A 58 7.37 -16.44 -5.02
N TYR A 59 6.92 -17.34 -5.89
CA TYR A 59 6.39 -18.65 -5.55
C TYR A 59 7.52 -19.66 -5.54
N VAL A 60 7.52 -20.58 -4.57
CA VAL A 60 8.37 -21.77 -4.59
C VAL A 60 7.60 -22.94 -5.19
N PHE A 61 8.27 -23.74 -6.01
CA PHE A 61 7.78 -25.01 -6.52
C PHE A 61 8.75 -26.12 -6.12
N PRO A 62 8.51 -26.79 -4.98
CA PRO A 62 9.42 -27.80 -4.44
C PRO A 62 9.14 -29.16 -5.09
N LEU A 63 9.66 -29.38 -6.31
CA LEU A 63 9.32 -30.55 -7.15
C LEU A 63 9.52 -31.89 -6.42
N VAL A 64 10.64 -32.06 -5.71
CA VAL A 64 10.99 -33.31 -5.01
C VAL A 64 10.10 -33.57 -3.80
N GLU A 65 9.65 -32.51 -3.13
CA GLU A 65 8.73 -32.63 -1.99
C GLU A 65 7.31 -32.96 -2.46
N LEU A 66 6.87 -32.32 -3.56
CA LEU A 66 5.58 -32.61 -4.19
C LEU A 66 5.51 -34.05 -4.74
N PHE A 67 6.62 -34.52 -5.35
CA PHE A 67 6.66 -35.79 -6.06
C PHE A 67 7.92 -36.61 -5.71
N PRO A 68 7.98 -37.20 -4.51
CA PRO A 68 9.16 -37.96 -4.06
C PRO A 68 9.45 -39.20 -4.90
N ASN A 69 8.45 -39.71 -5.62
CA ASN A 69 8.55 -40.90 -6.48
C ASN A 69 8.69 -40.56 -7.98
N MET A 70 8.90 -39.29 -8.34
CA MET A 70 9.08 -38.87 -9.73
C MET A 70 10.31 -39.56 -10.35
N GLN A 71 10.16 -40.07 -11.58
CA GLN A 71 11.22 -40.76 -12.30
C GLN A 71 12.02 -39.81 -13.20
N ARG A 72 13.30 -40.12 -13.44
CA ARG A 72 14.12 -39.38 -14.42
C ARG A 72 13.48 -39.48 -15.80
N GLY A 73 13.39 -38.34 -16.50
CA GLY A 73 12.77 -38.24 -17.83
C GLY A 73 11.32 -37.76 -17.80
N GLN A 74 10.64 -37.84 -16.65
CA GLN A 74 9.34 -37.23 -16.47
C GLN A 74 9.44 -35.70 -16.38
N GLN A 75 8.35 -35.01 -16.65
CA GLN A 75 8.23 -33.56 -16.41
C GLN A 75 6.91 -33.17 -15.77
N VAL A 76 6.93 -32.04 -15.08
CA VAL A 76 5.76 -31.41 -14.46
C VAL A 76 5.59 -30.02 -15.05
N TYR A 77 4.36 -29.63 -15.31
CA TYR A 77 4.03 -28.29 -15.79
C TYR A 77 3.30 -27.52 -14.70
N ALA A 78 3.67 -26.27 -14.45
CA ALA A 78 2.94 -25.32 -13.61
C ALA A 78 2.36 -24.19 -14.46
N TRP A 79 1.09 -23.83 -14.27
CA TRP A 79 0.36 -22.90 -15.13
C TRP A 79 -0.43 -21.86 -14.34
N ALA A 80 -0.24 -20.58 -14.68
CA ALA A 80 -1.01 -19.47 -14.14
C ALA A 80 -1.13 -18.31 -15.14
N LYS A 81 -1.91 -17.28 -14.79
CA LYS A 81 -2.03 -16.05 -15.57
C LYS A 81 -1.93 -14.78 -14.72
N LEU A 82 -1.61 -13.67 -15.38
CA LEU A 82 -1.42 -12.35 -14.81
C LEU A 82 -2.06 -11.28 -15.70
N TRP A 83 -2.74 -10.30 -15.11
CA TRP A 83 -3.34 -9.17 -15.83
C TRP A 83 -2.34 -8.03 -16.05
N SER A 84 -2.43 -7.38 -17.21
CA SER A 84 -1.73 -6.13 -17.52
C SER A 84 -2.70 -5.06 -18.04
N ASP A 85 -2.65 -3.86 -17.46
CA ASP A 85 -3.51 -2.73 -17.84
C ASP A 85 -3.12 -2.10 -19.19
N SER A 86 -1.87 -2.32 -19.60
CA SER A 86 -1.28 -1.83 -20.84
C SER A 86 -0.24 -2.82 -21.38
N ASP A 87 0.22 -2.58 -22.59
CA ASP A 87 1.44 -3.23 -23.07
C ASP A 87 2.62 -2.67 -22.28
N GLN A 88 3.46 -3.54 -21.71
CA GLN A 88 4.60 -3.11 -20.89
C GLN A 88 5.70 -4.18 -20.81
N GLU A 89 6.93 -3.75 -20.59
CA GLU A 89 8.01 -4.67 -20.19
C GLU A 89 7.80 -5.09 -18.73
N PHE A 90 7.88 -6.40 -18.50
CA PHE A 90 7.78 -7.02 -17.19
C PHE A 90 9.02 -7.90 -16.95
N VAL A 91 9.51 -7.91 -15.72
CA VAL A 91 10.65 -8.74 -15.36
C VAL A 91 10.15 -9.94 -14.55
N PHE A 92 10.22 -11.12 -15.15
CA PHE A 92 9.95 -12.39 -14.48
C PHE A 92 11.23 -12.87 -13.79
N HIS A 93 11.18 -13.01 -12.48
CA HIS A 93 12.29 -13.53 -11.68
C HIS A 93 12.22 -15.05 -11.60
N ILE A 94 13.35 -15.74 -11.75
CA ILE A 94 13.44 -17.20 -11.56
C ILE A 94 14.79 -17.60 -10.95
N THR A 95 14.75 -18.53 -10.00
CA THR A 95 15.89 -19.33 -9.54
C THR A 95 15.55 -20.78 -9.81
N CYS A 96 16.39 -21.50 -10.55
CA CYS A 96 16.13 -22.87 -10.95
C CYS A 96 16.79 -23.83 -9.94
N PHE A 97 16.09 -24.88 -9.51
CA PHE A 97 16.65 -25.94 -8.64
C PHE A 97 16.98 -27.21 -9.44
N GLY A 98 16.86 -27.12 -10.75
CA GLY A 98 16.98 -28.18 -11.75
C GLY A 98 16.52 -27.64 -13.12
N PRO A 99 16.44 -28.49 -14.15
CA PRO A 99 16.03 -28.07 -15.48
C PRO A 99 14.65 -27.43 -15.48
N ALA A 100 14.58 -26.21 -16.01
CA ALA A 100 13.36 -25.40 -16.07
C ALA A 100 13.22 -24.74 -17.44
N ARG A 101 11.99 -24.66 -17.94
CA ARG A 101 11.62 -23.84 -19.11
C ARG A 101 10.44 -22.96 -18.77
N LEU A 102 10.43 -21.77 -19.35
CA LEU A 102 9.34 -20.80 -19.19
C LEU A 102 8.73 -20.49 -20.55
N TYR A 103 7.42 -20.65 -20.62
CA TYR A 103 6.59 -20.28 -21.75
C TYR A 103 5.71 -19.09 -21.36
N HIS A 104 5.59 -18.11 -22.26
CA HIS A 104 4.71 -16.95 -22.13
C HIS A 104 3.76 -16.91 -23.33
N ASN A 105 2.46 -16.94 -23.07
CA ASN A 105 1.40 -17.04 -24.09
C ASN A 105 1.64 -18.17 -25.11
N GLY A 106 2.08 -19.34 -24.62
CA GLY A 106 2.36 -20.52 -25.43
C GLY A 106 3.73 -20.54 -26.12
N VAL A 107 4.49 -19.44 -26.09
CA VAL A 107 5.81 -19.33 -26.73
C VAL A 107 6.90 -19.57 -25.70
N LEU A 108 7.87 -20.45 -26.02
CA LEU A 108 9.06 -20.67 -25.19
C LEU A 108 9.93 -19.40 -25.20
N ILE A 109 10.16 -18.81 -24.04
CA ILE A 109 10.97 -17.59 -23.89
C ILE A 109 12.26 -17.81 -23.10
N TYR A 110 12.37 -18.92 -22.37
CA TYR A 110 13.56 -19.26 -21.60
C TYR A 110 13.66 -20.77 -21.36
N GLY A 111 14.89 -21.29 -21.33
CA GLY A 111 15.23 -22.63 -20.86
C GLY A 111 16.59 -22.61 -20.19
N SER A 112 16.72 -23.27 -19.04
CA SER A 112 17.94 -23.26 -18.23
C SER A 112 19.11 -23.95 -18.94
N ALA A 113 20.31 -23.40 -18.76
CA ALA A 113 21.56 -24.11 -18.97
C ALA A 113 21.97 -24.87 -17.69
N PRO A 114 22.77 -25.95 -17.78
CA PRO A 114 23.16 -26.75 -16.61
C PRO A 114 23.79 -25.95 -15.46
N GLU A 115 24.50 -24.86 -15.76
CA GLU A 115 25.10 -23.93 -14.79
C GLU A 115 24.09 -23.05 -14.04
N GLU A 116 22.85 -22.94 -14.52
CA GLU A 116 21.76 -22.14 -13.91
C GLU A 116 20.87 -22.99 -12.98
N GLU A 117 21.05 -24.31 -12.97
CA GLU A 117 20.16 -25.29 -12.33
C GLU A 117 20.48 -25.54 -10.84
N TYR A 118 20.80 -24.47 -10.11
CA TYR A 118 21.25 -24.53 -8.72
C TYR A 118 20.57 -23.47 -7.84
N PRO A 119 20.04 -23.83 -6.65
CA PRO A 119 19.41 -22.88 -5.73
C PRO A 119 20.30 -21.70 -5.30
N GLU A 120 21.60 -21.95 -5.19
CA GLU A 120 22.64 -20.98 -4.84
C GLU A 120 22.96 -19.95 -5.93
N ILE A 121 22.46 -20.14 -7.15
CA ILE A 121 22.69 -19.20 -8.25
C ILE A 121 21.81 -17.95 -8.08
N PRO A 122 22.34 -16.74 -8.34
CA PRO A 122 21.58 -15.51 -8.26
C PRO A 122 20.30 -15.54 -9.09
N VAL A 123 19.27 -14.85 -8.60
CA VAL A 123 17.98 -14.71 -9.30
C VAL A 123 18.18 -14.19 -10.73
N LEU A 124 17.71 -14.97 -11.70
CA LEU A 124 17.66 -14.58 -13.10
C LEU A 124 16.49 -13.64 -13.34
N LYS A 125 16.73 -12.58 -14.11
CA LYS A 125 15.77 -11.52 -14.41
C LYS A 125 15.40 -11.56 -15.89
N LEU A 126 14.31 -12.23 -16.22
CA LEU A 126 13.87 -12.46 -17.60
C LEU A 126 12.90 -11.36 -18.02
N LYS A 127 13.22 -10.63 -19.09
CA LYS A 127 12.33 -9.59 -19.65
C LYS A 127 11.27 -10.23 -20.53
N CYS A 128 10.01 -9.94 -20.23
CA CYS A 128 8.83 -10.39 -20.95
C CYS A 128 7.99 -9.17 -21.37
N GLY A 129 7.52 -9.13 -22.61
CA GLY A 129 6.58 -8.08 -23.04
C GLY A 129 5.16 -8.49 -22.71
N LEU A 130 4.58 -7.97 -21.63
CA LEU A 130 3.16 -8.18 -21.35
C LEU A 130 2.33 -7.43 -22.38
N VAL A 131 1.26 -8.08 -22.85
CA VAL A 131 0.21 -7.43 -23.64
C VAL A 131 -0.92 -6.99 -22.71
N ARG A 132 -1.63 -5.92 -23.06
CA ARG A 132 -2.85 -5.52 -22.36
C ARG A 132 -3.82 -6.69 -22.30
N GLY A 133 -4.24 -7.04 -21.09
CA GLY A 133 -5.11 -8.17 -20.81
C GLY A 133 -4.42 -9.30 -20.05
N TRP A 134 -4.96 -10.51 -20.18
CA TRP A 134 -4.44 -11.71 -19.53
C TRP A 134 -3.21 -12.25 -20.26
N ASN A 135 -2.14 -12.50 -19.51
CA ASN A 135 -0.90 -13.10 -19.96
C ASN A 135 -0.71 -14.44 -19.25
N HIS A 136 -0.50 -15.52 -20.01
CA HIS A 136 -0.37 -16.88 -19.49
C HIS A 136 1.10 -17.26 -19.35
N PHE A 137 1.43 -17.91 -18.23
CA PHE A 137 2.78 -18.37 -17.90
C PHE A 137 2.74 -19.86 -17.61
N VAL A 138 3.56 -20.63 -18.30
CA VAL A 138 3.73 -22.07 -18.06
C VAL A 138 5.19 -22.35 -17.77
N LEU A 139 5.46 -23.03 -16.66
CA LEU A 139 6.78 -23.53 -16.31
C LEU A 139 6.81 -25.04 -16.51
N GLU A 140 7.84 -25.55 -17.18
CA GLU A 140 8.13 -26.98 -17.29
C GLU A 140 9.33 -27.28 -16.39
N PHE A 141 9.20 -28.22 -15.45
CA PHE A 141 10.26 -28.68 -14.57
C PHE A 141 10.58 -30.15 -14.79
N LYS A 142 11.85 -30.50 -14.71
CA LYS A 142 12.32 -31.90 -14.74
C LYS A 142 13.15 -32.23 -13.50
N LEU A 143 13.22 -33.52 -13.20
CA LEU A 143 14.09 -34.04 -12.15
C LEU A 143 15.54 -34.15 -12.65
N ALA A 144 16.48 -33.56 -11.93
CA ALA A 144 17.93 -33.70 -12.14
C ALA A 144 18.62 -34.40 -10.95
N GLU A 145 19.92 -34.69 -11.07
CA GLU A 145 20.66 -35.45 -10.05
C GLU A 145 20.71 -34.75 -8.68
N LYS A 146 20.65 -33.42 -8.67
CA LYS A 146 20.78 -32.59 -7.48
C LYS A 146 19.45 -32.01 -6.97
N GLY A 147 18.32 -32.34 -7.62
CA GLY A 147 17.00 -31.83 -7.25
C GLY A 147 16.12 -31.47 -8.45
N GLY A 148 15.13 -30.62 -8.23
CA GLY A 148 14.27 -30.06 -9.27
C GLY A 148 13.29 -29.03 -8.73
N GLY A 149 12.62 -28.32 -9.65
CA GLY A 149 11.71 -27.23 -9.32
C GLY A 149 12.38 -25.85 -9.41
N GLY A 150 11.87 -24.88 -8.66
CA GLY A 150 12.44 -23.53 -8.65
C GLY A 150 11.65 -22.53 -7.82
N GLN A 151 12.14 -21.29 -7.76
CA GLN A 151 11.47 -20.16 -7.15
C GLN A 151 11.30 -19.03 -8.16
N PHE A 152 10.06 -18.60 -8.42
CA PHE A 152 9.74 -17.76 -9.57
C PHE A 152 8.58 -16.79 -9.36
N GLY A 153 8.47 -15.77 -10.19
CA GLY A 153 7.33 -14.86 -10.21
C GLY A 153 7.77 -13.41 -10.40
N THR A 154 7.11 -12.48 -9.71
CA THR A 154 7.34 -11.05 -9.94
C THR A 154 8.53 -10.54 -9.14
N GLY A 155 8.79 -11.10 -7.96
CA GLY A 155 9.78 -10.57 -7.00
C GLY A 155 9.52 -9.12 -6.57
N SER A 156 8.32 -8.61 -6.88
CA SER A 156 7.92 -7.23 -6.66
C SER A 156 7.20 -7.15 -5.32
N ARG A 157 7.95 -6.75 -4.29
CA ARG A 157 7.38 -6.46 -2.96
C ARG A 157 6.88 -5.03 -2.84
N LYS A 158 7.67 -4.07 -3.33
CA LYS A 158 7.39 -2.63 -3.25
C LYS A 158 6.71 -2.15 -4.55
N ASN A 159 5.72 -1.26 -4.42
CA ASN A 159 4.94 -0.63 -5.51
C ASN A 159 3.74 -1.43 -6.07
N LYS A 160 3.97 -2.42 -6.94
CA LYS A 160 2.88 -3.20 -7.60
C LYS A 160 3.11 -4.69 -7.33
N PRO A 161 2.67 -5.18 -6.14
CA PRO A 161 2.81 -6.57 -5.75
C PRO A 161 1.80 -7.40 -6.54
N LEU A 162 2.24 -7.87 -7.70
CA LEU A 162 1.46 -8.68 -8.61
C LEU A 162 1.36 -10.12 -8.10
N HIS A 163 0.19 -10.73 -8.26
CA HIS A 163 -0.07 -12.13 -7.96
C HIS A 163 -0.59 -12.86 -9.18
N PHE A 164 -0.32 -14.16 -9.21
CA PHE A 164 -0.78 -15.04 -10.27
C PHE A 164 -2.09 -15.68 -9.87
N ILE A 165 -2.97 -15.86 -10.85
CA ILE A 165 -4.26 -16.53 -10.65
C ILE A 165 -4.36 -17.77 -11.53
N VAL A 166 -5.20 -18.70 -11.08
CA VAL A 166 -5.54 -19.92 -11.79
C VAL A 166 -6.20 -19.57 -13.13
N PRO A 167 -5.76 -20.18 -14.25
CA PRO A 167 -6.14 -19.73 -15.58
C PRO A 167 -7.37 -20.42 -16.18
N THR A 168 -7.85 -21.50 -15.56
CA THR A 168 -8.93 -22.36 -16.08
C THR A 168 -10.31 -21.77 -15.85
N PHE A 169 -11.31 -22.15 -16.66
CA PHE A 169 -12.68 -21.63 -16.52
C PHE A 169 -13.37 -22.08 -15.24
N GLU A 170 -13.07 -23.30 -14.78
CA GLU A 170 -13.64 -23.90 -13.58
C GLU A 170 -13.24 -23.09 -12.33
N ARG A 171 -11.99 -22.66 -12.27
CA ARG A 171 -11.36 -22.03 -11.10
C ARG A 171 -10.93 -20.58 -11.32
N ASP A 172 -11.49 -19.93 -12.34
CA ASP A 172 -11.08 -18.58 -12.73
C ASP A 172 -11.15 -17.60 -11.54
N GLY A 173 -10.00 -17.00 -11.26
CA GLY A 173 -9.84 -16.02 -10.19
C GLY A 173 -9.41 -16.57 -8.83
N GLU A 174 -9.25 -17.89 -8.66
CA GLU A 174 -8.49 -18.45 -7.54
C GLU A 174 -7.03 -17.97 -7.60
N GLU A 175 -6.42 -17.64 -6.47
CA GLU A 175 -5.00 -17.26 -6.41
C GLU A 175 -4.10 -18.49 -6.36
N GLY A 176 -2.99 -18.44 -7.11
CA GLY A 176 -1.97 -19.48 -7.13
C GLY A 176 -1.73 -20.08 -8.52
N TRP A 177 -1.20 -21.29 -8.51
CA TRP A 177 -0.75 -22.01 -9.71
C TRP A 177 -1.39 -23.40 -9.77
N LEU A 178 -1.82 -23.80 -10.97
CA LEU A 178 -2.09 -25.21 -11.25
C LEU A 178 -0.79 -25.91 -11.57
N TYR A 179 -0.70 -27.20 -11.30
CA TYR A 179 0.39 -28.03 -11.80
C TYR A 179 -0.02 -29.47 -12.09
N THR A 180 0.68 -30.14 -12.98
CA THR A 180 0.37 -31.54 -13.34
C THR A 180 0.96 -32.52 -12.34
N GLU A 181 0.46 -33.76 -12.32
CA GLU A 181 1.26 -34.91 -11.87
C GLU A 181 2.47 -35.11 -12.82
N PRO A 182 3.50 -35.89 -12.43
CA PRO A 182 4.62 -36.20 -13.33
C PRO A 182 4.14 -36.90 -14.61
N LEU A 183 4.53 -36.36 -15.76
CA LEU A 183 4.14 -36.87 -17.07
C LEU A 183 5.33 -37.55 -17.76
N ASP A 184 5.08 -38.73 -18.36
CA ASP A 184 6.07 -39.47 -19.17
C ASP A 184 6.31 -38.85 -20.56
N ALA A 185 5.36 -38.05 -21.04
CA ALA A 185 5.43 -37.34 -22.32
C ALA A 185 5.13 -35.85 -22.14
N PRO A 186 5.63 -34.97 -23.02
CA PRO A 186 5.29 -33.54 -22.96
C PRO A 186 3.80 -33.30 -23.15
N LEU A 187 3.31 -32.15 -22.69
CA LEU A 187 1.95 -31.71 -23.05
C LEU A 187 1.84 -31.64 -24.57
N SER A 188 0.70 -32.08 -25.10
CA SER A 188 0.41 -31.99 -26.54
C SER A 188 0.36 -30.54 -27.04
N GLU A 189 -0.07 -29.63 -26.16
CA GLU A 189 -0.12 -28.20 -26.41
C GLU A 189 0.20 -27.46 -25.11
N ILE A 190 1.04 -26.42 -25.19
CA ILE A 190 1.31 -25.54 -24.05
C ILE A 190 0.14 -24.56 -23.89
N PRO A 191 -0.55 -24.54 -22.74
CA PRO A 191 -1.66 -23.63 -22.52
C PRO A 191 -1.26 -22.16 -22.70
N SER A 192 -2.00 -21.45 -23.56
CA SER A 192 -1.70 -20.08 -23.97
C SER A 192 -2.87 -19.10 -23.77
N GLY A 193 -4.03 -19.63 -23.37
CA GLY A 193 -5.27 -18.88 -23.17
C GLY A 193 -6.18 -19.57 -22.16
N PRO A 194 -7.37 -19.02 -21.85
CA PRO A 194 -8.32 -19.67 -20.96
C PRO A 194 -8.83 -20.97 -21.58
N MET A 195 -8.69 -22.07 -20.84
CA MET A 195 -9.10 -23.43 -21.24
C MET A 195 -9.85 -24.11 -20.11
N ARG A 196 -10.60 -25.16 -20.42
CA ARG A 196 -11.13 -26.07 -19.40
C ARG A 196 -10.06 -27.07 -19.01
N GLU A 197 -10.02 -27.47 -17.75
CA GLU A 197 -9.03 -28.45 -17.28
C GLU A 197 -9.07 -29.75 -18.09
N LYS A 198 -10.27 -30.28 -18.32
CA LYS A 198 -10.47 -31.50 -19.11
C LYS A 198 -9.94 -31.41 -20.56
N ASP A 199 -9.93 -30.21 -21.15
CA ASP A 199 -9.52 -30.00 -22.55
C ASP A 199 -7.98 -30.03 -22.68
N THR A 200 -7.25 -29.96 -21.56
CA THR A 200 -5.79 -30.09 -21.54
C THR A 200 -5.29 -31.54 -21.61
N GLY A 201 -6.18 -32.53 -21.43
CA GLY A 201 -5.84 -33.96 -21.47
C GLY A 201 -5.02 -34.46 -20.28
N VAL A 202 -4.82 -33.65 -19.24
CA VAL A 202 -4.09 -34.01 -18.01
C VAL A 202 -4.88 -33.65 -16.76
N ASN A 203 -4.49 -34.26 -15.64
CA ASN A 203 -5.04 -33.91 -14.33
C ASN A 203 -4.24 -32.77 -13.70
N TRP A 204 -4.93 -31.75 -13.21
CA TRP A 204 -4.33 -30.61 -12.53
C TRP A 204 -4.47 -30.73 -11.01
N LEU A 205 -3.42 -30.31 -10.34
CA LEU A 205 -3.26 -30.21 -8.90
C LEU A 205 -3.14 -28.72 -8.49
N PRO A 206 -3.55 -28.36 -7.27
CA PRO A 206 -4.34 -29.17 -6.34
C PRO A 206 -5.70 -29.51 -6.95
N ARG A 207 -6.22 -30.72 -6.67
CA ARG A 207 -7.50 -31.19 -7.23
C ARG A 207 -8.65 -30.29 -6.75
N GLU A 208 -9.62 -30.05 -7.63
CA GLU A 208 -10.83 -29.30 -7.26
C GLU A 208 -11.60 -30.03 -6.17
N GLU A 209 -11.79 -31.34 -6.34
CA GLU A 209 -12.32 -32.27 -5.35
C GLU A 209 -11.36 -33.43 -5.16
N ASP A 210 -11.16 -33.84 -3.92
CA ASP A 210 -10.42 -35.06 -3.58
C ASP A 210 -11.40 -36.26 -3.61
N PRO A 211 -11.24 -37.23 -4.52
CA PRO A 211 -12.12 -38.40 -4.60
C PRO A 211 -12.15 -39.25 -3.32
N GLU A 212 -11.09 -39.21 -2.51
CA GLU A 212 -11.04 -39.92 -1.22
C GLU A 212 -11.79 -39.15 -0.11
N LYS A 213 -11.86 -37.82 -0.21
CA LYS A 213 -12.71 -36.96 0.64
C LYS A 213 -14.12 -36.73 0.07
N ALA A 214 -14.41 -37.23 -1.14
CA ALA A 214 -15.74 -37.25 -1.73
C ALA A 214 -16.59 -38.34 -1.03
N SER A 215 -16.91 -38.12 0.25
CA SER A 215 -17.54 -39.14 1.10
C SER A 215 -18.46 -38.56 2.17
N SER A 216 -19.69 -39.11 2.19
CA SER A 216 -20.65 -39.39 3.29
C SER A 216 -20.92 -38.39 4.44
N HIS A 217 -20.18 -37.29 4.57
CA HIS A 217 -20.28 -36.36 5.70
C HIS A 217 -20.66 -34.95 5.23
N GLY A 218 -21.29 -34.19 6.11
CA GLY A 218 -21.66 -32.79 5.97
C GLY A 218 -20.47 -31.86 5.76
N GLN A 219 -20.76 -30.66 5.26
CA GLN A 219 -19.73 -29.70 4.84
C GLN A 219 -18.75 -29.30 5.96
N LEU A 220 -19.22 -29.21 7.22
CA LEU A 220 -18.36 -28.82 8.34
C LEU A 220 -17.45 -29.96 8.80
N ALA A 221 -17.92 -31.21 8.76
CA ALA A 221 -17.07 -32.37 9.01
C ALA A 221 -15.92 -32.46 8.01
N ARG A 222 -16.17 -32.14 6.73
CA ARG A 222 -15.13 -32.10 5.71
C ARG A 222 -14.11 -30.98 5.94
N MET A 223 -14.53 -29.83 6.45
CA MET A 223 -13.64 -28.66 6.67
C MET A 223 -12.84 -28.73 7.97
N TYR A 224 -13.45 -29.25 9.04
CA TYR A 224 -12.96 -29.13 10.42
C TYR A 224 -12.79 -30.47 11.13
N GLY A 225 -13.21 -31.58 10.53
CA GLY A 225 -13.27 -32.90 11.19
C GLY A 225 -14.46 -33.01 12.15
N LEU A 226 -14.55 -34.11 12.91
CA LEU A 226 -15.54 -34.27 13.99
C LEU A 226 -14.95 -33.77 15.30
N THR A 227 -15.31 -32.53 15.69
CA THR A 227 -14.79 -31.86 16.89
C THR A 227 -15.89 -31.64 17.92
N SER A 228 -16.13 -32.63 18.79
CA SER A 228 -17.17 -32.56 19.83
C SER A 228 -17.03 -31.32 20.72
N GLY A 229 -18.16 -30.69 21.06
CA GLY A 229 -18.19 -29.46 21.86
C GLY A 229 -17.88 -28.18 21.09
N MET A 230 -17.66 -28.26 19.77
CA MET A 230 -17.41 -27.09 18.92
C MET A 230 -18.64 -26.69 18.10
N SER A 231 -18.66 -25.45 17.66
CA SER A 231 -19.61 -24.90 16.69
C SER A 231 -18.90 -24.14 15.56
N ALA A 232 -19.57 -23.97 14.43
CA ALA A 232 -19.11 -23.13 13.34
C ALA A 232 -20.29 -22.35 12.73
N TYR A 233 -19.97 -21.25 12.06
CA TYR A 233 -20.96 -20.38 11.43
C TYR A 233 -20.88 -20.49 9.91
N ALA A 234 -22.03 -20.60 9.26
CA ALA A 234 -22.18 -20.42 7.82
C ALA A 234 -22.84 -19.05 7.55
N TRP A 235 -22.39 -18.34 6.51
CA TRP A 235 -22.91 -17.02 6.12
C TRP A 235 -23.20 -16.97 4.63
N THR A 236 -24.40 -16.50 4.29
CA THR A 236 -24.87 -16.18 2.94
C THR A 236 -25.73 -14.93 3.00
N LYS A 237 -26.19 -14.45 1.85
CA LYS A 237 -27.26 -13.46 1.78
C LYS A 237 -28.56 -14.05 1.24
N ILE A 238 -29.68 -13.49 1.66
CA ILE A 238 -31.02 -13.89 1.25
C ILE A 238 -31.89 -12.66 0.99
N SER A 239 -32.80 -12.76 0.03
CA SER A 239 -33.81 -11.72 -0.25
C SER A 239 -35.08 -12.35 -0.81
N GLY A 240 -36.22 -11.70 -0.58
CA GLY A 240 -37.48 -12.02 -1.25
C GLY A 240 -37.46 -11.65 -2.73
N THR A 241 -38.43 -12.17 -3.48
CA THR A 241 -38.50 -11.96 -4.95
C THR A 241 -39.42 -10.82 -5.35
N LYS A 242 -40.24 -10.33 -4.41
CA LYS A 242 -41.29 -9.34 -4.66
C LYS A 242 -41.04 -8.05 -3.89
N CYS A 243 -41.60 -6.96 -4.41
CA CYS A 243 -41.67 -5.69 -3.69
C CYS A 243 -42.67 -5.83 -2.52
N GLY A 244 -42.22 -5.57 -1.29
CA GLY A 244 -42.98 -5.79 -0.06
C GLY A 244 -42.39 -6.91 0.80
N ILE A 245 -43.13 -7.34 1.83
CA ILE A 245 -42.76 -8.51 2.64
C ILE A 245 -43.43 -9.74 2.04
N GLU A 246 -42.63 -10.72 1.64
CA GLU A 246 -43.05 -12.03 1.15
C GLU A 246 -42.66 -13.08 2.18
N THR A 247 -43.62 -13.92 2.60
CA THR A 247 -43.30 -15.10 3.40
C THR A 247 -42.82 -16.20 2.46
N VAL A 248 -41.53 -16.55 2.58
CA VAL A 248 -40.94 -17.67 1.85
C VAL A 248 -40.82 -18.88 2.75
N LEU A 249 -40.75 -20.05 2.13
CA LEU A 249 -40.52 -21.30 2.83
C LEU A 249 -39.03 -21.68 2.75
N ILE A 250 -38.42 -21.86 3.91
CA ILE A 250 -37.05 -22.36 4.04
C ILE A 250 -37.11 -23.83 4.43
N SER A 251 -36.44 -24.69 3.67
CA SER A 251 -36.37 -26.12 3.95
C SER A 251 -35.04 -26.74 3.55
N GLY A 252 -34.72 -27.86 4.20
CA GLY A 252 -33.49 -28.59 4.01
C GLY A 252 -33.31 -29.70 5.03
N GLU A 253 -32.08 -30.17 5.15
CA GLU A 253 -31.69 -31.26 6.04
C GLU A 253 -30.49 -30.82 6.89
N ALA A 254 -30.61 -30.95 8.21
CA ALA A 254 -29.54 -30.69 9.15
C ALA A 254 -28.88 -32.01 9.56
N TYR A 255 -27.55 -32.01 9.60
CA TYR A 255 -26.76 -33.18 10.02
C TYR A 255 -26.44 -33.18 11.52
N SER A 256 -26.67 -32.05 12.19
CA SER A 256 -26.44 -31.82 13.61
C SER A 256 -27.31 -30.65 14.11
N PRO A 257 -27.23 -30.23 15.40
CA PRO A 257 -27.97 -29.07 15.87
C PRO A 257 -27.61 -27.81 15.08
N ILE A 258 -28.64 -27.04 14.70
CA ILE A 258 -28.52 -25.83 13.89
C ILE A 258 -29.39 -24.70 14.43
N GLU A 259 -28.93 -23.47 14.24
CA GLU A 259 -29.67 -22.25 14.56
C GLU A 259 -29.53 -21.24 13.41
N PHE A 260 -30.65 -20.83 12.84
CA PHE A 260 -30.73 -19.84 11.78
C PHE A 260 -30.98 -18.45 12.35
N SER A 261 -30.22 -17.48 11.87
CA SER A 261 -30.38 -16.07 12.20
C SER A 261 -30.40 -15.19 10.96
N VAL A 262 -31.31 -14.20 10.94
CA VAL A 262 -31.36 -13.13 9.94
C VAL A 262 -31.02 -11.81 10.60
N GLU A 263 -30.03 -11.08 10.06
CA GLU A 263 -29.54 -9.83 10.65
C GLU A 263 -29.20 -9.98 12.16
N GLY A 264 -28.61 -11.12 12.52
CA GLY A 264 -28.24 -11.48 13.89
C GLY A 264 -29.40 -11.87 14.82
N LYS A 265 -30.63 -11.96 14.32
CA LYS A 265 -31.80 -12.39 15.11
C LYS A 265 -32.16 -13.83 14.78
N VAL A 266 -32.25 -14.69 15.80
CA VAL A 266 -32.66 -16.08 15.64
C VAL A 266 -34.08 -16.16 15.10
N VAL A 267 -34.25 -16.91 14.02
CA VAL A 267 -35.55 -17.13 13.35
C VAL A 267 -35.99 -18.59 13.38
N PHE A 268 -35.05 -19.52 13.51
CA PHE A 268 -35.33 -20.95 13.59
C PHE A 268 -34.20 -21.69 14.30
N HIS A 269 -34.53 -22.78 14.99
CA HIS A 269 -33.59 -23.61 15.69
C HIS A 269 -34.06 -25.08 15.68
N GLN A 270 -33.11 -26.01 15.60
CA GLN A 270 -33.36 -27.45 15.70
C GLN A 270 -32.22 -28.15 16.45
N GLU A 271 -32.55 -28.88 17.52
CA GLU A 271 -31.58 -29.58 18.40
C GLU A 271 -31.05 -30.91 17.85
N GLN A 272 -31.65 -31.47 16.79
CA GLN A 272 -31.34 -32.82 16.33
C GLN A 272 -31.13 -32.85 14.81
N ALA A 273 -30.39 -33.85 14.32
CA ALA A 273 -30.29 -34.09 12.89
C ALA A 273 -31.66 -34.45 12.30
N GLY A 274 -31.94 -34.00 11.07
CA GLY A 274 -33.18 -34.28 10.37
C GLY A 274 -33.63 -33.15 9.44
N CYS A 275 -34.74 -33.38 8.74
CA CYS A 275 -35.35 -32.39 7.86
C CYS A 275 -35.92 -31.21 8.67
N PHE A 276 -35.69 -29.99 8.20
CA PHE A 276 -36.29 -28.78 8.76
C PHE A 276 -37.15 -28.06 7.71
N ARG A 277 -38.16 -27.33 8.19
CA ARG A 277 -39.03 -26.50 7.37
C ARG A 277 -39.64 -25.38 8.20
N PHE A 278 -39.47 -24.13 7.78
CA PHE A 278 -40.05 -22.97 8.47
C PHE A 278 -40.35 -21.82 7.51
N GLU A 279 -41.25 -20.93 7.94
CA GLU A 279 -41.63 -19.73 7.19
C GLU A 279 -40.73 -18.56 7.60
N LEU A 280 -40.27 -17.79 6.61
CA LEU A 280 -39.41 -16.62 6.82
C LEU A 280 -39.97 -15.42 6.06
N PRO A 281 -40.39 -14.34 6.75
CA PRO A 281 -40.76 -13.10 6.09
C PRO A 281 -39.52 -12.38 5.56
N LEU A 282 -39.45 -12.17 4.25
CA LEU A 282 -38.35 -11.49 3.57
C LEU A 282 -38.84 -10.27 2.80
N SER A 283 -37.99 -9.25 2.73
CA SER A 283 -38.17 -8.14 1.79
C SER A 283 -37.29 -8.31 0.56
N ALA A 284 -37.49 -7.49 -0.47
CA ALA A 284 -36.57 -7.42 -1.61
C ALA A 284 -35.16 -6.91 -1.25
N ALA A 285 -34.95 -6.36 -0.05
CA ALA A 285 -33.63 -5.96 0.42
C ALA A 285 -32.79 -7.21 0.72
N LEU A 286 -31.50 -7.11 0.42
CA LEU A 286 -30.55 -8.16 0.69
C LEU A 286 -30.22 -8.19 2.19
N GLN A 287 -30.39 -9.36 2.81
CA GLN A 287 -30.21 -9.55 4.25
C GLN A 287 -29.17 -10.64 4.52
N ASP A 288 -28.41 -10.48 5.60
CA ASP A 288 -27.47 -11.50 6.05
C ASP A 288 -28.22 -12.66 6.70
N LEU A 289 -28.02 -13.87 6.16
CA LEU A 289 -28.50 -15.13 6.71
C LEU A 289 -27.32 -15.92 7.23
N THR A 290 -27.41 -16.33 8.48
CA THR A 290 -26.34 -17.06 9.16
C THR A 290 -26.88 -18.33 9.81
N VAL A 291 -26.06 -19.37 9.85
CA VAL A 291 -26.39 -20.65 10.47
C VAL A 291 -25.29 -21.04 11.44
N LYS A 292 -25.58 -21.06 12.75
CA LYS A 292 -24.71 -21.70 13.73
C LYS A 292 -24.95 -23.20 13.68
N CYS A 293 -23.90 -23.98 13.53
CA CYS A 293 -23.96 -25.44 13.52
C CYS A 293 -23.08 -25.98 14.63
N THR A 294 -23.65 -26.79 15.53
CA THR A 294 -22.88 -27.45 16.60
C THR A 294 -22.47 -28.84 16.15
N CYS A 295 -21.25 -29.28 16.47
CA CYS A 295 -20.75 -30.60 16.09
C CYS A 295 -21.56 -31.71 16.77
N GLY A 296 -22.14 -32.62 15.97
CA GLY A 296 -22.78 -33.84 16.48
C GLY A 296 -21.79 -35.01 16.60
N ASP A 297 -22.28 -36.16 17.07
CA ASP A 297 -21.46 -37.37 17.26
C ASP A 297 -20.95 -38.00 15.96
N ARG A 298 -21.70 -37.83 14.87
CA ARG A 298 -21.43 -38.47 13.57
C ARG A 298 -21.14 -37.49 12.45
N ASP A 299 -21.69 -36.28 12.54
CA ASP A 299 -21.63 -35.29 11.48
C ASP A 299 -22.05 -33.90 11.98
N TRP A 300 -21.92 -32.90 11.11
CA TRP A 300 -22.37 -31.53 11.32
C TRP A 300 -22.41 -30.68 10.04
N GLY A 301 -23.31 -29.69 10.09
CA GLY A 301 -23.67 -28.83 8.98
C GLY A 301 -25.09 -29.09 8.50
N PHE A 302 -25.39 -28.64 7.29
CA PHE A 302 -26.73 -28.71 6.72
C PHE A 302 -26.67 -28.70 5.19
N ARG A 303 -27.79 -29.03 4.55
CA ARG A 303 -28.03 -28.83 3.12
C ARG A 303 -29.38 -28.15 2.94
N MET A 304 -29.43 -27.15 2.05
CA MET A 304 -30.69 -26.52 1.66
C MET A 304 -31.32 -27.21 0.46
N ASP A 305 -32.66 -27.26 0.43
CA ASP A 305 -33.40 -27.71 -0.74
C ASP A 305 -33.22 -26.74 -1.91
N GLN A 306 -33.42 -27.22 -3.13
CA GLN A 306 -33.21 -26.44 -4.36
C GLN A 306 -34.02 -25.12 -4.38
N THR A 307 -35.28 -25.15 -3.96
CA THR A 307 -36.13 -23.96 -3.91
C THR A 307 -35.62 -22.91 -2.92
N THR A 308 -35.04 -23.34 -1.80
CA THR A 308 -34.40 -22.43 -0.83
C THR A 308 -33.09 -21.91 -1.39
N GLN A 309 -32.28 -22.75 -2.03
CA GLN A 309 -31.03 -22.34 -2.68
C GLN A 309 -31.25 -21.22 -3.70
N GLU A 310 -32.34 -21.22 -4.45
CA GLU A 310 -32.67 -20.18 -5.44
C GLU A 310 -32.86 -18.78 -4.83
N LEU A 311 -33.23 -18.69 -3.55
CA LEU A 311 -33.38 -17.42 -2.81
C LEU A 311 -32.05 -16.86 -2.29
N LEU A 312 -31.01 -17.70 -2.23
CA LEU A 312 -29.72 -17.34 -1.68
C LEU A 312 -28.84 -16.66 -2.72
N THR A 313 -28.04 -15.72 -2.26
CA THR A 313 -26.95 -15.10 -3.02
C THR A 313 -25.65 -15.19 -2.21
N PRO A 314 -24.48 -15.24 -2.87
CA PRO A 314 -23.21 -15.27 -2.16
C PRO A 314 -23.09 -14.12 -1.15
N ALA A 315 -22.56 -14.41 0.04
CA ALA A 315 -22.27 -13.38 1.05
C ALA A 315 -21.38 -12.26 0.49
N LEU A 316 -20.37 -12.66 -0.29
CA LEU A 316 -19.39 -11.83 -0.96
C LEU A 316 -19.07 -12.43 -2.33
N ASP A 317 -18.65 -11.57 -3.27
CA ASP A 317 -18.08 -11.99 -4.56
C ASP A 317 -16.64 -12.47 -4.34
N VAL A 318 -16.49 -13.76 -4.03
CA VAL A 318 -15.19 -14.43 -3.87
C VAL A 318 -14.78 -15.06 -5.19
N LYS A 319 -13.72 -14.54 -5.82
CA LYS A 319 -13.18 -15.07 -7.07
C LYS A 319 -12.62 -16.47 -6.89
N GLY A 320 -12.82 -17.34 -7.87
CA GLY A 320 -12.51 -18.78 -7.75
C GLY A 320 -13.55 -19.59 -6.96
N TYR A 321 -14.67 -18.99 -6.53
CA TYR A 321 -15.72 -19.68 -5.77
C TYR A 321 -17.11 -19.47 -6.38
N ARG A 322 -17.87 -20.57 -6.57
CA ARG A 322 -19.24 -20.54 -7.11
C ARG A 322 -20.31 -20.85 -6.06
N GLY A 323 -19.91 -21.29 -4.86
CA GLY A 323 -20.84 -21.56 -3.78
C GLY A 323 -21.42 -20.29 -3.18
N LYS A 324 -22.48 -20.45 -2.37
CA LYS A 324 -23.21 -19.31 -1.78
C LYS A 324 -22.84 -19.04 -0.33
N TRP A 325 -22.27 -20.05 0.34
CA TRP A 325 -21.96 -20.02 1.76
C TRP A 325 -20.47 -19.79 2.02
N LEU A 326 -20.15 -18.95 2.99
CA LEU A 326 -18.84 -18.86 3.62
C LEU A 326 -18.91 -19.43 5.03
N PHE A 327 -17.80 -19.99 5.51
CA PHE A 327 -17.76 -20.69 6.79
C PHE A 327 -16.69 -20.10 7.70
N LEU A 328 -16.98 -20.04 9.00
CA LEU A 328 -16.07 -19.51 10.02
C LEU A 328 -16.09 -20.40 11.26
N GLY A 329 -14.91 -20.81 11.73
CA GLY A 329 -14.75 -21.64 12.93
C GLY A 329 -13.55 -22.60 12.83
N PRO A 330 -13.50 -23.64 13.69
CA PRO A 330 -14.48 -23.97 14.73
C PRO A 330 -14.28 -23.15 16.02
N PHE A 331 -15.34 -22.92 16.77
CA PHE A 331 -15.38 -22.21 18.06
C PHE A 331 -15.86 -23.16 19.16
N GLN A 332 -15.53 -22.89 20.43
CA GLN A 332 -16.22 -23.61 21.51
C GLN A 332 -17.72 -23.33 21.39
N ALA A 333 -18.59 -24.32 21.65
CA ALA A 333 -20.03 -24.18 21.43
C ALA A 333 -20.62 -22.92 22.11
N GLU A 334 -20.11 -22.59 23.30
CA GLU A 334 -20.57 -21.46 24.12
C GLU A 334 -19.71 -20.20 23.99
N GLN A 335 -18.76 -20.20 23.04
CA GLN A 335 -17.98 -19.01 22.75
C GLN A 335 -18.86 -17.97 22.06
N GLU A 336 -18.99 -16.79 22.66
CA GLU A 336 -19.67 -15.66 22.03
C GLU A 336 -18.81 -15.09 20.90
N ILE A 337 -19.41 -14.96 19.72
CA ILE A 337 -18.78 -14.41 18.53
C ILE A 337 -19.57 -13.19 18.06
N ASP A 338 -18.91 -12.04 17.96
CA ASP A 338 -19.46 -10.86 17.27
C ASP A 338 -19.42 -11.08 15.76
N LEU A 339 -20.41 -11.83 15.25
CA LEU A 339 -20.48 -12.22 13.85
C LEU A 339 -20.60 -11.02 12.91
N ALA A 340 -21.30 -9.96 13.34
CA ALA A 340 -21.44 -8.73 12.58
C ALA A 340 -20.08 -8.03 12.35
N SER A 341 -19.18 -8.08 13.33
CA SER A 341 -17.80 -7.63 13.16
C SER A 341 -17.00 -8.55 12.23
N CYS A 342 -17.16 -9.87 12.36
CA CYS A 342 -16.49 -10.86 11.51
C CYS A 342 -16.85 -10.72 10.02
N GLN A 343 -18.13 -10.41 9.72
CA GLN A 343 -18.65 -10.19 8.37
C GLN A 343 -18.08 -8.94 7.69
N LYS A 344 -17.44 -8.02 8.44
CA LYS A 344 -16.69 -6.89 7.86
C LYS A 344 -15.37 -7.30 7.22
N MET A 345 -14.91 -8.54 7.42
CA MET A 345 -13.71 -9.10 6.79
C MET A 345 -12.44 -8.29 7.07
N LYS A 346 -12.34 -7.63 8.24
CA LYS A 346 -11.20 -6.77 8.57
C LYS A 346 -10.10 -7.46 9.38
N ARG A 347 -10.46 -8.47 10.18
CA ARG A 347 -9.59 -9.12 11.17
C ARG A 347 -9.85 -10.61 11.25
N THR A 348 -8.88 -11.35 11.75
CA THR A 348 -9.05 -12.75 12.18
C THR A 348 -9.87 -12.82 13.47
N VAL A 349 -10.31 -14.02 13.80
CA VAL A 349 -11.05 -14.33 15.03
C VAL A 349 -10.38 -15.49 15.73
N ARG A 350 -10.25 -15.43 17.05
CA ARG A 350 -9.70 -16.52 17.83
C ARG A 350 -10.67 -17.71 17.85
N SER A 351 -10.25 -18.84 17.32
CA SER A 351 -11.00 -20.10 17.30
C SER A 351 -11.05 -20.78 18.67
N GLY A 352 -11.89 -21.80 18.79
CA GLY A 352 -12.02 -22.62 19.99
C GLY A 352 -10.81 -23.50 20.27
N THR A 353 -9.93 -23.71 19.28
CA THR A 353 -8.66 -24.43 19.43
C THR A 353 -7.52 -23.51 19.90
N GLY A 354 -7.77 -22.20 19.96
CA GLY A 354 -6.74 -21.22 20.29
C GLY A 354 -5.84 -20.87 19.09
N GLU A 355 -6.31 -21.00 17.86
CA GLU A 355 -5.65 -20.44 16.67
C GLU A 355 -6.48 -19.30 16.09
N ASP A 356 -5.85 -18.41 15.34
CA ASP A 356 -6.56 -17.36 14.63
C ASP A 356 -7.09 -17.89 13.29
N VAL A 357 -8.40 -17.80 13.09
CA VAL A 357 -9.10 -18.29 11.90
C VAL A 357 -9.73 -17.16 11.10
N TYR A 358 -10.01 -17.45 9.85
CA TYR A 358 -10.68 -16.57 8.91
C TYR A 358 -11.71 -17.33 8.08
N TRP A 359 -12.45 -16.63 7.23
CA TRP A 359 -13.53 -17.22 6.43
C TRP A 359 -13.00 -18.22 5.39
N ARG A 360 -13.74 -19.31 5.22
CA ARG A 360 -13.45 -20.42 4.30
C ARG A 360 -14.61 -20.65 3.33
N THR A 361 -14.33 -21.40 2.27
CA THR A 361 -15.31 -21.81 1.26
C THR A 361 -15.60 -23.31 1.35
N GLU A 362 -16.59 -23.81 0.60
CA GLU A 362 -16.85 -25.27 0.49
C GLU A 362 -15.80 -26.03 -0.30
N VAL A 363 -14.98 -25.31 -1.06
CA VAL A 363 -13.89 -25.87 -1.82
C VAL A 363 -12.88 -26.48 -0.83
N PRO A 364 -12.42 -27.73 -1.03
CA PRO A 364 -11.44 -28.37 -0.16
C PRO A 364 -10.21 -27.50 0.06
N ASP A 365 -9.87 -27.25 1.32
CA ASP A 365 -8.76 -26.39 1.73
C ASP A 365 -8.83 -24.94 1.19
N GLY A 366 -9.99 -24.52 0.65
CA GLY A 366 -10.21 -23.19 0.08
C GLY A 366 -10.53 -22.16 1.14
N GLU A 367 -9.58 -21.25 1.39
CA GLU A 367 -9.74 -20.11 2.30
C GLU A 367 -9.99 -18.82 1.54
N VAL A 368 -10.73 -17.90 2.15
CA VAL A 368 -10.96 -16.57 1.56
C VAL A 368 -9.80 -15.66 1.94
N ARG A 369 -9.21 -15.04 0.93
CA ARG A 369 -8.04 -14.16 1.10
C ARG A 369 -8.24 -12.84 0.38
N LEU A 370 -7.72 -11.75 0.96
CA LEU A 370 -7.93 -10.39 0.46
C LEU A 370 -6.73 -9.90 -0.34
N PHE A 371 -7.00 -9.33 -1.52
CA PHE A 371 -6.00 -8.75 -2.41
C PHE A 371 -6.31 -7.30 -2.72
N LEU A 372 -5.28 -6.45 -2.63
CA LEU A 372 -5.38 -5.06 -3.06
C LEU A 372 -5.07 -4.93 -4.55
N GLU A 373 -6.12 -4.83 -5.36
CA GLU A 373 -6.01 -4.66 -6.82
C GLU A 373 -6.32 -3.23 -7.29
N ASN A 374 -6.60 -2.32 -6.36
CA ASN A 374 -6.75 -0.90 -6.66
C ASN A 374 -5.42 -0.28 -7.09
N GLU A 375 -5.50 0.71 -7.98
CA GLU A 375 -4.33 1.46 -8.41
C GLU A 375 -3.71 2.25 -7.25
N TRP A 376 -4.50 3.12 -6.58
CA TRP A 376 -4.01 3.87 -5.42
C TRP A 376 -4.86 3.73 -4.15
N PHE A 377 -6.20 3.69 -4.25
CA PHE A 377 -7.04 3.67 -3.04
C PHE A 377 -6.76 2.46 -2.14
N GLY A 378 -6.51 2.71 -0.86
CA GLY A 378 -6.19 1.67 0.14
C GLY A 378 -4.75 1.16 0.08
N ARG A 379 -3.91 1.63 -0.86
CA ARG A 379 -2.48 1.29 -0.94
C ARG A 379 -1.68 2.07 0.12
N TRP A 380 -0.64 1.43 0.63
CA TRP A 380 0.26 1.99 1.64
C TRP A 380 1.68 2.16 1.07
N ASN A 381 2.13 3.41 0.90
CA ASN A 381 3.51 3.78 0.54
C ASN A 381 3.77 5.27 0.84
N TYR A 382 5.03 5.72 0.93
CA TYR A 382 5.29 7.11 1.30
C TYR A 382 4.71 8.18 0.32
N PRO A 383 4.70 8.02 -1.02
CA PRO A 383 4.15 9.06 -1.91
C PRO A 383 2.65 9.27 -1.68
N LEU A 384 1.92 8.20 -1.33
CA LEU A 384 0.53 8.32 -0.94
C LEU A 384 0.36 8.99 0.43
N GLY A 385 1.29 8.77 1.37
CA GLY A 385 1.31 9.50 2.64
C GLY A 385 1.24 11.01 2.44
N VAL A 386 2.15 11.57 1.64
CA VAL A 386 2.15 13.01 1.33
C VAL A 386 0.94 13.44 0.49
N THR A 387 0.50 12.62 -0.48
CA THR A 387 -0.69 12.91 -1.30
C THR A 387 -1.94 13.05 -0.44
N LEU A 388 -2.17 12.09 0.45
CA LEU A 388 -3.29 12.10 1.38
C LEU A 388 -3.18 13.22 2.40
N TYR A 389 -1.98 13.61 2.82
CA TYR A 389 -1.78 14.77 3.70
C TYR A 389 -2.26 16.05 3.01
N GLY A 390 -1.86 16.30 1.76
CA GLY A 390 -2.32 17.46 1.00
C GLY A 390 -3.83 17.48 0.78
N LEU A 391 -4.42 16.33 0.43
CA LEU A 391 -5.88 16.19 0.27
C LEU A 391 -6.63 16.44 1.59
N LEU A 392 -6.13 15.92 2.72
CA LEU A 392 -6.74 16.12 4.02
C LEU A 392 -6.75 17.61 4.40
N GLN A 393 -5.62 18.30 4.23
CA GLN A 393 -5.53 19.73 4.52
C GLN A 393 -6.40 20.56 3.58
N LEU A 394 -6.50 20.19 2.29
CA LEU A 394 -7.39 20.85 1.34
C LEU A 394 -8.86 20.66 1.73
N GLY A 395 -9.25 19.44 2.11
CA GLY A 395 -10.59 19.12 2.57
C GLY A 395 -10.99 19.92 3.81
N LYS A 396 -10.04 20.17 4.72
CA LYS A 396 -10.22 21.05 5.89
C LYS A 396 -10.39 22.51 5.47
N ALA A 397 -9.43 23.06 4.72
CA ALA A 397 -9.42 24.47 4.34
C ALA A 397 -10.62 24.85 3.47
N GLY A 398 -10.99 24.00 2.51
CA GLY A 398 -12.14 24.21 1.61
C GLY A 398 -13.49 23.74 2.16
N GLN A 399 -13.55 23.23 3.39
CA GLN A 399 -14.75 22.66 4.00
C GLN A 399 -15.43 21.60 3.10
N ARG A 400 -14.65 20.70 2.51
CA ARG A 400 -15.10 19.65 1.60
C ARG A 400 -15.10 18.28 2.30
N SER A 401 -16.24 17.89 2.86
CA SER A 401 -16.38 16.60 3.57
C SER A 401 -16.03 15.42 2.67
N ASN A 402 -16.48 15.41 1.41
CA ASN A 402 -16.20 14.33 0.45
C ASN A 402 -14.69 14.05 0.26
N ILE A 403 -13.84 15.09 0.23
CA ILE A 403 -12.38 14.92 0.12
C ILE A 403 -11.83 14.34 1.42
N ARG A 404 -12.29 14.84 2.58
CA ARG A 404 -11.87 14.32 3.88
C ARG A 404 -12.28 12.86 4.04
N ASP A 405 -13.53 12.53 3.76
CA ASP A 405 -14.09 11.18 3.89
C ASP A 405 -13.35 10.18 2.98
N TYR A 406 -12.97 10.60 1.78
CA TYR A 406 -12.11 9.80 0.90
C TYR A 406 -10.76 9.47 1.56
N VAL A 407 -10.08 10.49 2.11
CA VAL A 407 -8.77 10.29 2.78
C VAL A 407 -8.91 9.41 4.02
N LEU A 408 -9.90 9.69 4.88
CA LEU A 408 -10.16 8.90 6.08
C LEU A 408 -10.46 7.44 5.74
N SER A 409 -11.27 7.21 4.70
CA SER A 409 -11.61 5.86 4.23
C SER A 409 -10.42 5.13 3.62
N HIS A 410 -9.54 5.83 2.88
CA HIS A 410 -8.31 5.25 2.35
C HIS A 410 -7.41 4.77 3.49
N ILE A 411 -7.16 5.63 4.47
CA ILE A 411 -6.27 5.33 5.60
C ILE A 411 -6.85 4.19 6.44
N GLU A 412 -8.14 4.26 6.79
CA GLU A 412 -8.81 3.23 7.56
C GLU A 412 -8.90 1.89 6.82
N PHE A 413 -8.96 1.90 5.48
CA PHE A 413 -8.88 0.67 4.70
C PHE A 413 -7.62 -0.13 5.04
N ALA A 414 -6.48 0.55 5.10
CA ALA A 414 -5.18 -0.05 5.39
C ALA A 414 -5.03 -0.36 6.89
N SER A 415 -5.23 0.62 7.78
CA SER A 415 -5.00 0.46 9.22
C SER A 415 -5.94 -0.57 9.85
N SER A 416 -7.20 -0.63 9.42
CA SER A 416 -8.18 -1.54 10.02
C SER A 416 -7.92 -3.03 9.70
N ARG A 417 -7.05 -3.30 8.73
CA ARG A 417 -6.63 -4.64 8.26
C ARG A 417 -5.17 -4.95 8.56
N PHE A 418 -4.50 -4.12 9.36
CA PHE A 418 -3.07 -4.30 9.65
C PHE A 418 -2.79 -5.67 10.29
N SER A 419 -3.48 -6.02 11.39
CA SER A 419 -3.33 -7.32 12.06
C SER A 419 -3.66 -8.51 11.16
N TYR A 420 -4.72 -8.41 10.33
CA TYR A 420 -5.01 -9.41 9.30
C TYR A 420 -3.83 -9.59 8.34
N SER A 421 -3.16 -8.51 7.95
CA SER A 421 -2.04 -8.56 7.00
C SER A 421 -0.82 -9.26 7.59
N LEU A 422 -0.60 -9.14 8.91
CA LEU A 422 0.46 -9.87 9.61
C LEU A 422 0.16 -11.38 9.62
N TRP A 423 -1.07 -11.76 9.99
CA TRP A 423 -1.52 -13.16 9.95
C TRP A 423 -1.46 -13.73 8.53
N ASP A 424 -1.91 -12.96 7.53
CA ASP A 424 -1.94 -13.38 6.13
C ASP A 424 -0.53 -13.63 5.60
N ARG A 425 0.43 -12.75 5.94
CA ARG A 425 1.84 -12.95 5.61
C ARG A 425 2.40 -14.21 6.28
N GLU A 426 2.15 -14.42 7.56
CA GLU A 426 2.65 -15.61 8.27
C GLU A 426 2.09 -16.91 7.64
N ARG A 427 0.79 -16.93 7.37
CA ARG A 427 0.10 -18.11 6.82
C ARG A 427 0.49 -18.41 5.37
N TYR A 428 0.61 -17.37 4.53
CA TYR A 428 0.78 -17.53 3.07
C TYR A 428 2.16 -17.10 2.54
N GLY A 429 3.06 -16.63 3.39
CA GLY A 429 4.44 -16.20 3.11
C GLY A 429 4.57 -14.75 2.66
N ALA A 430 3.54 -14.19 2.03
CA ALA A 430 3.48 -12.77 1.68
C ALA A 430 2.04 -12.33 1.82
N ALA A 431 1.76 -11.10 2.26
CA ALA A 431 0.39 -10.60 2.38
C ALA A 431 -0.26 -10.35 1.00
N GLY A 432 -1.59 -10.31 0.94
CA GLY A 432 -2.35 -9.90 -0.26
C GLY A 432 -2.65 -8.40 -0.28
N LEU A 433 -2.55 -7.74 0.87
CA LEU A 433 -2.69 -6.30 1.06
C LEU A 433 -1.67 -5.79 2.08
N ASN A 434 -1.49 -4.47 2.19
CA ASN A 434 -0.52 -3.85 3.12
C ASN A 434 0.91 -4.40 3.02
N ASN A 435 1.36 -4.86 1.85
CA ASN A 435 2.65 -5.54 1.68
C ASN A 435 3.86 -4.80 2.27
N GLN A 436 3.90 -3.47 2.11
CA GLN A 436 4.95 -2.63 2.68
C GLN A 436 4.78 -2.38 4.18
N LEU A 437 3.53 -2.30 4.67
CA LEU A 437 3.25 -2.06 6.08
C LEU A 437 3.41 -3.34 6.93
N SER A 438 3.02 -4.51 6.42
CA SER A 438 3.15 -5.78 7.15
C SER A 438 4.59 -6.29 7.18
N GLN A 439 5.45 -5.79 6.29
CA GLN A 439 6.87 -6.09 6.22
C GLN A 439 7.60 -4.77 6.00
N ILE A 440 7.84 -4.02 7.07
CA ILE A 440 8.62 -2.79 7.00
C ILE A 440 10.10 -3.19 6.91
N ASP A 441 10.85 -2.66 5.94
CA ASP A 441 12.32 -2.82 5.90
C ASP A 441 13.07 -1.52 5.62
N SER A 442 12.34 -0.41 5.50
CA SER A 442 12.91 0.92 5.35
C SER A 442 11.95 1.99 5.86
N LEU A 443 12.49 3.18 6.15
CA LEU A 443 11.69 4.36 6.51
C LEU A 443 10.64 4.73 5.44
N ASP A 444 10.94 4.46 4.16
CA ASP A 444 10.05 4.69 3.00
C ASP A 444 8.74 3.88 3.11
N ASP A 445 8.73 2.78 3.86
CA ASP A 445 7.57 1.91 4.01
C ASP A 445 6.62 2.38 5.11
N CYS A 446 7.00 3.36 5.95
CA CYS A 446 6.24 3.67 7.15
C CYS A 446 6.05 5.15 7.46
N GLY A 447 7.11 5.97 7.49
CA GLY A 447 7.06 7.25 8.21
C GLY A 447 6.09 8.28 7.63
N SER A 448 6.17 8.59 6.34
CA SER A 448 5.28 9.59 5.72
C SER A 448 3.80 9.22 5.83
N PHE A 449 3.47 7.94 5.60
CA PHE A 449 2.09 7.47 5.67
C PHE A 449 1.61 7.41 7.12
N GLY A 450 2.43 6.86 8.03
CA GLY A 450 2.15 6.83 9.47
C GLY A 450 1.90 8.22 10.04
N ALA A 451 2.72 9.20 9.64
CA ALA A 451 2.56 10.59 10.05
C ALA A 451 1.18 11.13 9.61
N THR A 452 0.74 10.79 8.40
CA THR A 452 -0.55 11.26 7.86
C THR A 452 -1.73 10.52 8.50
N MET A 453 -1.56 9.23 8.79
CA MET A 453 -2.52 8.40 9.52
C MET A 453 -2.82 8.97 10.90
N LEU A 454 -1.81 9.44 11.64
CA LEU A 454 -2.01 10.05 12.96
C LEU A 454 -2.82 11.36 12.87
N LEU A 455 -2.62 12.18 11.84
CA LEU A 455 -3.45 13.37 11.61
C LEU A 455 -4.89 13.00 11.25
N ALA A 456 -5.08 11.94 10.48
CA ALA A 456 -6.41 11.47 10.10
C ALA A 456 -7.18 10.94 11.33
N ASP A 457 -6.50 10.24 12.24
CA ASP A 457 -7.08 9.73 13.49
C ASP A 457 -7.55 10.84 14.46
N GLN A 458 -6.93 12.02 14.40
CA GLN A 458 -7.39 13.21 15.13
C GLN A 458 -8.70 13.78 14.58
N GLU A 459 -8.99 13.61 13.28
CA GLU A 459 -10.25 14.07 12.66
C GLU A 459 -11.42 13.15 13.01
N ARG A 460 -11.17 11.85 12.94
CA ARG A 460 -12.09 10.79 13.32
C ARG A 460 -11.26 9.62 13.78
N LYS A 461 -11.58 9.03 14.93
CA LYS A 461 -10.92 7.82 15.39
C LYS A 461 -11.08 6.71 14.35
N LEU A 462 -9.96 6.20 13.84
CA LEU A 462 -9.93 5.18 12.80
C LEU A 462 -9.56 3.82 13.38
N ASP A 463 -10.15 2.76 12.84
CA ASP A 463 -9.84 1.39 13.26
C ASP A 463 -8.37 1.03 13.00
N GLY A 464 -7.68 0.45 14.00
CA GLY A 464 -6.34 -0.14 13.85
C GLY A 464 -5.15 0.83 13.90
N VAL A 465 -5.39 2.13 14.10
CA VAL A 465 -4.32 3.15 14.16
C VAL A 465 -3.34 2.89 15.30
N SER A 466 -3.82 2.56 16.51
CA SER A 466 -2.93 2.39 17.68
C SER A 466 -1.89 1.29 17.47
N GLU A 467 -2.31 0.12 16.98
CA GLU A 467 -1.43 -1.01 16.69
C GLU A 467 -0.45 -0.67 15.56
N THR A 468 -0.96 -0.05 14.49
CA THR A 468 -0.15 0.37 13.34
C THR A 468 0.90 1.40 13.75
N ALA A 469 0.53 2.42 14.53
CA ALA A 469 1.43 3.47 14.99
C ALA A 469 2.52 2.92 15.92
N ALA A 470 2.16 2.02 16.83
CA ALA A 470 3.14 1.37 17.71
C ALA A 470 4.16 0.53 16.90
N HIS A 471 3.70 -0.22 15.90
CA HIS A 471 4.60 -0.99 15.03
C HIS A 471 5.58 -0.09 14.26
N ILE A 472 5.10 1.03 13.71
CA ILE A 472 5.96 1.99 13.00
C ILE A 472 6.97 2.66 13.96
N ALA A 473 6.52 3.04 15.16
CA ALA A 473 7.40 3.65 16.16
C ALA A 473 8.50 2.69 16.61
N ASP A 474 8.15 1.43 16.88
CA ASP A 474 9.11 0.39 17.24
C ASP A 474 10.15 0.18 16.14
N TYR A 475 9.70 0.10 14.88
CA TYR A 475 10.61 -0.01 13.73
C TYR A 475 11.60 1.16 13.66
N ILE A 476 11.12 2.42 13.69
CA ILE A 476 11.96 3.61 13.55
C ILE A 476 12.95 3.75 14.72
N LEU A 477 12.50 3.43 15.94
CA LEU A 477 13.29 3.64 17.15
C LEU A 477 14.31 2.51 17.37
N ASN A 478 13.89 1.26 17.17
CA ASN A 478 14.60 0.08 17.63
C ASN A 478 15.15 -0.82 16.51
N GLU A 479 14.55 -0.82 15.31
CA GLU A 479 14.97 -1.72 14.22
C GLU A 479 15.76 -1.03 13.09
N GLN A 480 15.38 0.19 12.72
CA GLN A 480 16.03 0.94 11.64
C GLN A 480 17.53 1.10 11.93
N ALA A 481 18.34 0.76 10.93
CA ALA A 481 19.79 0.77 11.08
C ALA A 481 20.33 2.17 11.41
N ARG A 482 21.35 2.21 12.27
CA ARG A 482 22.01 3.43 12.74
C ARG A 482 23.52 3.35 12.59
N LEU A 483 24.16 4.47 12.28
CA LEU A 483 25.61 4.64 12.40
C LEU A 483 26.03 4.65 13.89
N GLU A 484 27.33 4.62 14.16
CA GLU A 484 27.88 4.63 15.53
C GLU A 484 27.42 5.84 16.36
N ASP A 485 27.23 7.01 15.74
CA ASP A 485 26.71 8.21 16.41
C ASP A 485 25.17 8.24 16.51
N GLY A 486 24.50 7.14 16.13
CA GLY A 486 23.06 6.96 16.21
C GLY A 486 22.28 7.56 15.04
N THR A 487 22.96 8.04 13.98
CA THR A 487 22.30 8.58 12.78
C THR A 487 21.59 7.48 12.00
N LEU A 488 20.32 7.68 11.66
CA LEU A 488 19.57 6.74 10.82
C LEU A 488 20.20 6.63 9.42
N TYR A 489 20.37 5.42 8.90
CA TYR A 489 20.88 5.17 7.55
C TYR A 489 20.34 3.87 6.95
N ARG A 490 20.55 3.68 5.64
CA ARG A 490 20.15 2.49 4.90
C ARG A 490 21.32 1.50 4.85
N LYS A 491 21.30 0.47 5.71
CA LYS A 491 22.27 -0.63 5.67
C LYS A 491 22.10 -1.47 4.41
N ILE A 492 20.85 -1.80 4.08
CA ILE A 492 20.47 -2.56 2.90
C ILE A 492 19.56 -1.66 2.06
N GLY A 493 19.93 -1.43 0.80
CA GLY A 493 19.13 -0.69 -0.15
C GLY A 493 18.27 -1.59 -1.04
N VAL A 494 17.45 -0.98 -1.90
CA VAL A 494 16.67 -1.71 -2.92
C VAL A 494 17.57 -2.36 -3.97
N SER A 495 18.82 -1.89 -4.09
CA SER A 495 19.86 -2.47 -4.92
C SER A 495 21.18 -2.42 -4.16
N ARG A 496 22.13 -3.30 -4.52
CA ARG A 496 23.46 -3.36 -3.88
C ARG A 496 24.20 -2.03 -3.90
N SER A 497 24.03 -1.23 -4.96
CA SER A 497 24.65 0.09 -5.02
C SER A 497 24.10 1.07 -3.99
N MET A 498 22.95 0.78 -3.36
CA MET A 498 22.32 1.61 -2.33
C MET A 498 22.53 1.07 -0.92
N ASP A 499 23.31 0.00 -0.76
CA ASP A 499 23.70 -0.49 0.56
C ASP A 499 24.62 0.53 1.25
N ASN A 500 24.55 0.60 2.57
CA ASN A 500 25.38 1.49 3.39
C ASN A 500 25.35 2.98 2.95
N THR A 501 24.14 3.54 2.78
CA THR A 501 23.96 4.94 2.37
C THR A 501 23.04 5.72 3.30
N MET A 502 23.27 7.03 3.45
CA MET A 502 22.34 7.96 4.11
C MET A 502 21.71 8.88 3.08
N TRP A 503 20.39 9.06 3.12
CA TRP A 503 19.64 9.83 2.14
C TRP A 503 18.96 11.01 2.80
N CYS A 504 19.16 12.24 2.33
CA CYS A 504 18.53 13.42 2.94
C CYS A 504 16.99 13.29 3.06
N ASP A 505 16.37 12.51 2.18
CA ASP A 505 14.97 12.12 2.14
C ASP A 505 14.51 11.41 3.42
N ASP A 506 15.39 10.66 4.09
CA ASP A 506 15.11 9.92 5.32
C ASP A 506 14.69 10.84 6.48
N LEU A 507 15.00 12.14 6.41
CA LEU A 507 14.42 13.12 7.34
C LEU A 507 12.90 13.22 7.16
N TYR A 508 12.39 13.25 5.93
CA TYR A 508 10.94 13.28 5.72
C TYR A 508 10.29 11.94 6.06
N MET A 509 11.02 10.84 5.89
CA MET A 509 10.54 9.51 6.22
C MET A 509 10.60 9.18 7.72
N SER A 510 11.07 10.10 8.57
CA SER A 510 11.17 9.87 10.02
C SER A 510 10.62 11.03 10.85
N ILE A 511 11.06 12.26 10.58
CA ILE A 511 10.81 13.42 11.42
C ILE A 511 9.32 13.76 11.56
N PRO A 512 8.51 13.87 10.48
CA PRO A 512 7.08 14.16 10.62
C PRO A 512 6.33 13.08 11.41
N PHE A 513 6.73 11.81 11.29
CA PHE A 513 6.15 10.74 12.08
C PHE A 513 6.50 10.91 13.55
N LEU A 514 7.78 11.08 13.90
CA LEU A 514 8.22 11.27 15.27
C LEU A 514 7.53 12.45 15.94
N CYS A 515 7.39 13.59 15.25
CA CYS A 515 6.66 14.75 15.76
C CYS A 515 5.20 14.44 16.10
N ARG A 516 4.49 13.79 15.18
CA ARG A 516 3.05 13.50 15.33
C ARG A 516 2.80 12.36 16.30
N TYR A 517 3.70 11.38 16.35
CA TYR A 517 3.63 10.30 17.33
C TYR A 517 3.91 10.82 18.74
N ALA A 518 4.84 11.77 18.92
CA ALA A 518 5.06 12.46 20.18
C ALA A 518 3.79 13.15 20.70
N GLU A 519 3.08 13.87 19.81
CA GLU A 519 1.81 14.51 20.15
C GLU A 519 0.71 13.47 20.47
N TRP A 520 0.62 12.41 19.68
CA TRP A 520 -0.40 11.37 19.82
C TRP A 520 -0.21 10.51 21.09
N SER A 521 1.03 10.14 21.43
CA SER A 521 1.36 9.31 22.60
C SER A 521 1.61 10.13 23.87
N GLY A 522 1.92 11.42 23.75
CA GLY A 522 2.37 12.28 24.85
C GLY A 522 3.85 12.15 25.18
N GLU A 523 4.64 11.43 24.39
CA GLU A 523 6.07 11.17 24.63
C GLU A 523 6.98 12.23 23.99
N ASN A 524 7.14 13.36 24.67
CA ASN A 524 7.94 14.49 24.17
C ASN A 524 9.42 14.16 23.85
N LYS A 525 10.00 13.10 24.43
CA LYS A 525 11.39 12.66 24.12
C LYS A 525 11.60 12.31 22.65
N LEU A 526 10.53 11.98 21.93
CA LEU A 526 10.60 11.73 20.49
C LEU A 526 10.95 13.00 19.70
N LEU A 527 10.65 14.18 20.24
CA LEU A 527 11.10 15.46 19.66
C LEU A 527 12.61 15.67 19.83
N ASP A 528 13.19 15.17 20.93
CA ASP A 528 14.64 15.20 21.14
C ASP A 528 15.36 14.36 20.06
N GLU A 529 14.84 13.16 19.79
CA GLU A 529 15.37 12.28 18.73
C GLU A 529 15.20 12.90 17.34
N ALA A 530 14.03 13.49 17.06
CA ALA A 530 13.79 14.19 15.80
C ALA A 530 14.78 15.35 15.59
N ALA A 531 14.98 16.19 16.61
CA ALA A 531 15.95 17.28 16.60
C ALA A 531 17.38 16.76 16.39
N ARG A 532 17.75 15.67 17.08
CA ARG A 532 19.07 15.05 16.98
C ARG A 532 19.34 14.55 15.56
N GLN A 533 18.40 13.85 14.94
CA GLN A 533 18.54 13.34 13.57
C GLN A 533 18.76 14.47 12.55
N VAL A 534 18.01 15.57 12.63
CA VAL A 534 18.24 16.73 11.73
C VAL A 534 19.66 17.28 11.85
N LEU A 535 20.18 17.43 13.07
CA LEU A 535 21.53 17.96 13.29
C LEU A 535 22.63 16.98 12.84
N LEU A 536 22.40 15.67 12.98
CA LEU A 536 23.31 14.66 12.45
C LEU A 536 23.32 14.68 10.92
N TYR A 537 22.16 14.78 10.27
CA TYR A 537 22.09 14.90 8.82
C TYR A 537 22.76 16.18 8.31
N LYS A 538 22.66 17.30 9.04
CA LYS A 538 23.44 18.51 8.76
C LYS A 538 24.94 18.22 8.73
N LYS A 539 25.47 17.49 9.72
CA LYS A 539 26.90 17.13 9.80
C LYS A 539 27.40 16.37 8.57
N TYR A 540 26.61 15.44 8.01
CA TYR A 540 27.06 14.58 6.91
C TYR A 540 26.78 15.14 5.51
N LEU A 541 25.67 15.87 5.34
CA LEU A 541 25.13 16.18 4.00
C LEU A 541 25.14 17.67 3.66
N TYR A 542 25.25 18.58 4.63
CA TYR A 542 25.22 20.01 4.36
C TYR A 542 26.45 20.46 3.57
N ILE A 543 26.24 21.32 2.58
CA ILE A 543 27.26 21.94 1.72
C ILE A 543 27.38 23.41 2.13
N PRO A 544 28.30 23.78 3.04
CA PRO A 544 28.32 25.11 3.65
C PRO A 544 28.51 26.24 2.65
N GLU A 545 29.30 26.03 1.59
CA GLU A 545 29.63 27.05 0.58
C GLU A 545 28.42 27.44 -0.27
N ARG A 546 27.37 26.61 -0.27
CA ARG A 546 26.16 26.80 -1.06
C ARG A 546 24.90 26.93 -0.20
N GLN A 547 25.02 26.67 1.10
CA GLN A 547 23.89 26.62 2.04
C GLN A 547 22.74 25.69 1.59
N ILE A 548 23.09 24.53 1.01
CA ILE A 548 22.14 23.50 0.55
C ILE A 548 22.65 22.11 0.93
N MET A 549 21.88 21.06 0.66
CA MET A 549 22.19 19.68 1.02
C MET A 549 22.67 18.88 -0.19
N SER A 550 23.65 18.01 0.05
CA SER A 550 23.92 16.83 -0.78
C SER A 550 22.78 15.84 -0.64
N HIS A 551 22.45 15.12 -1.71
CA HIS A 551 21.38 14.12 -1.69
C HIS A 551 21.73 12.91 -0.83
N VAL A 552 22.88 12.27 -1.11
CA VAL A 552 23.31 11.04 -0.45
C VAL A 552 24.72 11.17 0.13
N PHE A 553 24.95 10.49 1.25
CA PHE A 553 26.26 10.20 1.84
C PHE A 553 26.53 8.70 1.75
N ASP A 554 27.64 8.34 1.15
CA ASP A 554 28.09 6.96 0.99
C ASP A 554 28.98 6.61 2.19
N VAL A 555 28.50 5.69 3.04
CA VAL A 555 29.15 5.38 4.32
C VAL A 555 30.46 4.65 4.10
N GLU A 556 30.54 3.80 3.07
CA GLU A 556 31.75 3.03 2.76
C GLU A 556 32.87 3.94 2.26
N ARG A 557 32.52 4.94 1.43
CA ARG A 557 33.48 5.95 0.94
C ARG A 557 33.76 7.05 1.97
N GLY A 558 32.87 7.23 2.93
CA GLY A 558 32.96 8.29 3.92
C GLY A 558 32.79 9.70 3.34
N GLU A 559 32.09 9.85 2.21
CA GLU A 559 31.88 11.16 1.58
C GLU A 559 30.46 11.37 1.02
N PRO A 560 29.98 12.63 1.02
CA PRO A 560 28.75 12.99 0.34
C PRO A 560 28.95 12.99 -1.18
N THR A 561 27.88 12.65 -1.91
CA THR A 561 27.80 12.75 -3.38
C THR A 561 27.97 14.18 -3.90
N ARG A 562 27.74 15.18 -3.05
CA ARG A 562 27.75 16.63 -3.37
C ARG A 562 26.81 17.01 -4.53
N THR A 563 25.84 16.15 -4.85
CA THR A 563 24.81 16.43 -5.85
C THR A 563 23.58 17.02 -5.15
N PRO A 564 23.26 18.32 -5.36
CA PRO A 564 22.14 18.98 -4.69
C PRO A 564 20.83 18.71 -5.45
N TRP A 565 20.32 17.50 -5.32
CA TRP A 565 19.05 17.11 -5.94
C TRP A 565 17.87 17.88 -5.30
N GLY A 566 17.03 18.47 -6.14
CA GLY A 566 15.97 19.39 -5.73
C GLY A 566 14.98 18.78 -4.75
N ARG A 567 14.40 17.61 -5.08
CA ARG A 567 13.39 16.99 -4.21
C ARG A 567 13.99 16.56 -2.86
N GLY A 568 15.16 15.95 -2.83
CA GLY A 568 15.82 15.59 -1.57
C GLY A 568 16.01 16.81 -0.66
N ASN A 569 16.47 17.94 -1.22
CA ASN A 569 16.57 19.21 -0.49
C ASN A 569 15.22 19.76 -0.01
N GLY A 570 14.19 19.65 -0.85
CA GLY A 570 12.81 19.96 -0.48
C GLY A 570 12.35 19.18 0.75
N TRP A 571 12.64 17.87 0.80
CA TRP A 571 12.28 17.02 1.94
C TRP A 571 12.97 17.42 3.23
N VAL A 572 14.23 17.83 3.16
CA VAL A 572 14.95 18.38 4.32
C VAL A 572 14.23 19.61 4.86
N LEU A 573 13.95 20.59 4.00
CA LEU A 573 13.33 21.84 4.43
C LEU A 573 11.91 21.63 4.94
N PHE A 574 11.14 20.77 4.27
CA PHE A 574 9.81 20.37 4.70
C PHE A 574 9.85 19.78 6.11
N SER A 575 10.75 18.82 6.35
CA SER A 575 10.89 18.13 7.64
C SER A 575 11.28 19.07 8.77
N ILE A 576 12.22 19.99 8.52
CA ILE A 576 12.62 21.00 9.50
C ILE A 576 11.44 21.94 9.82
N SER A 577 10.63 22.30 8.82
CA SER A 577 9.44 23.13 9.04
C SER A 577 8.34 22.43 9.85
N GLU A 578 8.18 21.11 9.68
CA GLU A 578 7.29 20.29 10.50
C GLU A 578 7.82 20.19 11.94
N LEU A 579 9.12 19.92 12.11
CA LEU A 579 9.76 19.87 13.41
C LEU A 579 9.65 21.20 14.16
N LEU A 580 9.98 22.33 13.54
CA LEU A 580 9.87 23.65 14.17
C LEU A 580 8.44 24.03 14.56
N THR A 581 7.43 23.41 13.93
CA THR A 581 6.02 23.58 14.33
C THR A 581 5.69 22.81 15.60
N ALA A 582 6.25 21.62 15.77
CA ALA A 582 6.01 20.75 16.93
C ALA A 582 6.95 21.02 18.12
N LEU A 583 8.15 21.55 17.86
CA LEU A 583 9.20 21.73 18.84
C LEU A 583 8.96 22.97 19.73
N PRO A 584 8.95 22.83 21.07
CA PRO A 584 8.89 23.98 21.98
C PRO A 584 10.05 24.96 21.75
N GLN A 585 9.81 26.26 21.91
CA GLN A 585 10.86 27.28 21.71
C GLN A 585 11.98 27.20 22.76
N GLU A 586 11.65 26.69 23.94
CA GLU A 586 12.57 26.48 25.06
C GLU A 586 13.43 25.22 24.88
N HIS A 587 13.14 24.40 23.86
CA HIS A 587 13.90 23.19 23.61
C HIS A 587 15.38 23.53 23.28
N PRO A 588 16.38 22.83 23.84
CA PRO A 588 17.80 23.19 23.69
C PRO A 588 18.27 23.33 22.23
N SER A 589 17.73 22.49 21.33
CA SER A 589 18.08 22.50 19.91
C SER A 589 17.32 23.53 19.07
N TYR A 590 16.32 24.25 19.62
CA TYR A 590 15.46 25.14 18.83
C TYR A 590 16.28 26.21 18.09
N THR A 591 17.19 26.88 18.78
CA THR A 591 18.02 27.96 18.23
C THR A 591 18.92 27.50 17.08
N VAL A 592 19.53 26.31 17.19
CA VAL A 592 20.38 25.78 16.11
C VAL A 592 19.55 25.30 14.92
N LEU A 593 18.36 24.73 15.16
CA LEU A 593 17.46 24.26 14.11
C LEU A 593 16.84 25.41 13.31
N ILE A 594 16.38 26.47 13.99
CA ILE A 594 15.82 27.65 13.31
C ILE A 594 16.90 28.38 12.50
N GLN A 595 18.14 28.42 13.00
CA GLN A 595 19.27 28.97 12.26
C GLN A 595 19.58 28.14 11.02
N PHE A 596 19.57 26.81 11.14
CA PHE A 596 19.77 25.92 9.99
C PHE A 596 18.65 26.04 8.95
N TYR A 597 17.39 26.15 9.39
CA TYR A 597 16.27 26.44 8.50
C TYR A 597 16.49 27.73 7.70
N ARG A 598 16.97 28.80 8.36
CA ARG A 598 17.26 30.08 7.70
C ARG A 598 18.39 29.99 6.69
N GLU A 599 19.47 29.30 7.03
CA GLU A 599 20.60 29.04 6.11
C GLU A 599 20.13 28.34 4.84
N LEU A 600 19.37 27.24 4.99
CA LEU A 600 18.80 26.53 3.85
C LEU A 600 17.86 27.43 3.04
N CYS A 601 17.01 28.22 3.71
CA CYS A 601 16.12 29.15 3.01
C CYS A 601 16.88 30.14 2.14
N GLU A 602 17.97 30.71 2.65
CA GLU A 602 18.85 31.64 1.93
C GLU A 602 19.50 30.97 0.71
N GLY A 603 20.08 29.78 0.90
CA GLY A 603 20.69 29.00 -0.19
C GLY A 603 19.71 28.67 -1.32
N TYR A 604 18.50 28.25 -0.97
CA TYR A 604 17.47 27.99 -1.98
C TYR A 604 16.97 29.27 -2.66
N LEU A 605 16.87 30.40 -1.93
CA LEU A 605 16.38 31.66 -2.50
C LEU A 605 17.32 32.15 -3.61
N ALA A 606 18.63 32.00 -3.41
CA ALA A 606 19.65 32.34 -4.40
C ALA A 606 19.60 31.48 -5.68
N LEU A 607 18.92 30.32 -5.64
CA LEU A 607 18.84 29.34 -6.72
C LEU A 607 17.46 29.30 -7.41
N GLN A 608 16.55 30.23 -7.10
CA GLN A 608 15.26 30.31 -7.78
C GLN A 608 15.45 30.65 -9.26
N GLY A 609 14.87 29.83 -10.15
CA GLY A 609 14.93 30.04 -11.59
C GLY A 609 14.11 31.24 -12.06
N ARG A 610 14.38 31.71 -13.28
CA ARG A 610 13.74 32.91 -13.86
C ARG A 610 12.22 32.83 -14.00
N ASN A 611 11.66 31.62 -14.07
CA ASN A 611 10.21 31.40 -14.15
C ASN A 611 9.59 31.14 -12.76
N GLY A 612 10.31 31.43 -11.68
CA GLY A 612 9.89 31.18 -10.30
C GLY A 612 10.07 29.73 -9.83
N LEU A 613 10.35 28.79 -10.74
CA LEU A 613 10.58 27.37 -10.42
C LEU A 613 12.03 27.09 -10.05
N TRP A 614 12.25 26.04 -9.25
CA TRP A 614 13.57 25.49 -8.97
C TRP A 614 13.88 24.32 -9.89
N HIS A 615 15.17 24.07 -10.08
CA HIS A 615 15.67 23.07 -11.00
C HIS A 615 15.91 21.72 -10.31
N GLN A 616 15.75 20.64 -11.07
CA GLN A 616 15.98 19.25 -10.66
C GLN A 616 17.34 19.05 -9.96
N VAL A 617 18.40 19.67 -10.49
CA VAL A 617 19.66 19.86 -9.80
C VAL A 617 19.75 21.34 -9.47
N LEU A 618 19.67 21.68 -8.18
CA LEU A 618 19.47 23.07 -7.74
C LEU A 618 20.55 24.02 -8.24
N SER A 619 21.77 23.50 -8.37
CA SER A 619 22.92 24.28 -8.82
C SER A 619 23.19 24.25 -10.32
N ASP A 620 22.35 23.58 -11.10
CA ASP A 620 22.50 23.47 -12.55
C ASP A 620 21.22 23.94 -13.24
N PRO A 621 21.17 25.21 -13.71
CA PRO A 621 20.00 25.79 -14.36
C PRO A 621 19.71 25.19 -15.74
N GLU A 622 20.59 24.34 -16.29
CA GLU A 622 20.31 23.59 -17.50
C GLU A 622 19.54 22.28 -17.23
N SER A 623 19.43 21.85 -15.96
CA SER A 623 18.51 20.78 -15.60
C SER A 623 17.06 21.27 -15.66
N TYR A 624 16.09 20.38 -15.79
CA TYR A 624 14.70 20.79 -15.98
C TYR A 624 14.10 21.41 -14.71
N GLU A 625 13.11 22.29 -14.87
CA GLU A 625 12.34 22.87 -13.76
C GLU A 625 11.47 21.78 -13.11
N GLU A 626 11.63 21.56 -11.80
CA GLU A 626 11.03 20.42 -11.09
C GLU A 626 9.93 20.89 -10.13
N THR A 627 8.77 20.26 -10.25
CA THR A 627 7.53 20.70 -9.60
C THR A 627 7.49 20.39 -8.11
N SER A 628 7.98 19.22 -7.68
CA SER A 628 7.87 18.78 -6.29
C SER A 628 8.79 19.57 -5.35
N CYS A 629 10.04 19.82 -5.72
CA CYS A 629 10.97 20.64 -4.94
C CYS A 629 10.51 22.09 -4.85
N THR A 630 10.05 22.65 -5.97
CA THR A 630 9.48 24.01 -6.00
C THR A 630 8.32 24.13 -5.00
N SER A 631 7.41 23.15 -5.00
CA SER A 631 6.27 23.13 -4.09
C SER A 631 6.69 23.03 -2.62
N MET A 632 7.72 22.24 -2.29
CA MET A 632 8.24 22.17 -0.92
C MET A 632 8.93 23.47 -0.46
N PHE A 633 9.63 24.17 -1.35
CA PHE A 633 10.21 25.48 -1.01
C PHE A 633 9.13 26.54 -0.80
N ILE A 634 8.09 26.58 -1.66
CA ILE A 634 6.92 27.44 -1.46
C ILE A 634 6.27 27.16 -0.10
N TYR A 635 5.99 25.89 0.20
CA TYR A 635 5.39 25.46 1.46
C TYR A 635 6.19 25.95 2.66
N ALA A 636 7.50 25.69 2.66
CA ALA A 636 8.36 26.07 3.76
C ALA A 636 8.50 27.59 3.89
N TYR A 637 8.69 28.33 2.79
CA TYR A 637 8.80 29.79 2.80
C TYR A 637 7.53 30.46 3.32
N ALA A 638 6.38 30.09 2.76
CA ALA A 638 5.10 30.67 3.15
C ALA A 638 4.81 30.43 4.64
N ARG A 639 5.09 29.22 5.13
CA ARG A 639 5.00 28.90 6.56
C ARG A 639 5.98 29.71 7.40
N GLY A 640 7.25 29.82 6.97
CA GLY A 640 8.27 30.58 7.68
C GLY A 640 7.94 32.07 7.81
N VAL A 641 7.34 32.65 6.76
CA VAL A 641 6.82 34.03 6.79
C VAL A 641 5.71 34.16 7.83
N ARG A 642 4.71 33.28 7.78
CA ARG A 642 3.53 33.31 8.66
C ARG A 642 3.86 33.05 10.12
N LYS A 643 4.85 32.19 10.39
CA LYS A 643 5.31 31.82 11.74
C LYS A 643 6.39 32.76 12.30
N GLY A 644 6.86 33.74 11.52
CA GLY A 644 7.89 34.68 11.96
C GLY A 644 9.29 34.06 12.09
N TRP A 645 9.53 32.95 11.40
CA TRP A 645 10.82 32.25 11.42
C TRP A 645 11.88 32.98 10.59
N LEU A 646 11.47 33.71 9.55
CA LEU A 646 12.35 34.43 8.64
C LEU A 646 12.49 35.89 9.10
N LEU A 647 13.74 36.34 9.28
CA LEU A 647 14.05 37.68 9.82
C LEU A 647 13.65 38.79 8.85
N ASP A 648 13.97 38.63 7.56
CA ASP A 648 13.43 39.45 6.48
C ASP A 648 12.46 38.61 5.64
N PRO A 649 11.14 38.66 5.90
CA PRO A 649 10.18 37.78 5.25
C PRO A 649 9.85 38.16 3.80
N LYS A 650 10.17 39.38 3.34
CA LYS A 650 9.71 39.88 2.03
C LYS A 650 10.27 39.09 0.84
N PRO A 651 11.59 38.79 0.75
CA PRO A 651 12.15 38.05 -0.37
C PRO A 651 11.54 36.65 -0.49
N TYR A 652 11.32 35.98 0.63
CA TYR A 652 10.76 34.63 0.68
C TYR A 652 9.27 34.60 0.32
N ALA A 653 8.49 35.59 0.75
CA ALA A 653 7.11 35.73 0.32
C ALA A 653 7.02 35.95 -1.21
N GLN A 654 7.89 36.82 -1.75
CA GLN A 654 7.96 37.05 -3.19
C GLN A 654 8.36 35.78 -3.94
N ALA A 655 9.34 35.05 -3.44
CA ALA A 655 9.78 33.78 -4.02
C ALA A 655 8.65 32.75 -4.03
N ALA A 656 7.88 32.64 -2.93
CA ALA A 656 6.71 31.76 -2.86
C ALA A 656 5.63 32.15 -3.89
N TYR A 657 5.34 33.45 -4.06
CA TYR A 657 4.40 33.92 -5.08
C TYR A 657 4.86 33.62 -6.51
N GLN A 658 6.12 33.89 -6.83
CA GLN A 658 6.67 33.58 -8.15
C GLN A 658 6.70 32.07 -8.40
N GLY A 659 7.02 31.27 -7.38
CA GLY A 659 6.97 29.82 -7.47
C GLY A 659 5.56 29.31 -7.78
N TRP A 660 4.55 29.79 -7.04
CA TRP A 660 3.16 29.39 -7.29
C TRP A 660 2.70 29.79 -8.71
N LYS A 661 3.02 31.01 -9.13
CA LYS A 661 2.74 31.48 -10.49
C LYS A 661 3.42 30.61 -11.55
N GLY A 662 4.70 30.28 -11.35
CA GLY A 662 5.42 29.37 -12.25
C GLY A 662 4.75 27.99 -12.35
N LEU A 663 4.27 27.45 -11.22
CA LEU A 663 3.56 26.17 -11.19
C LEU A 663 2.24 26.23 -11.96
N SER A 664 1.43 27.28 -11.77
CA SER A 664 0.13 27.40 -12.44
C SER A 664 0.26 27.70 -13.94
N GLU A 665 1.32 28.38 -14.37
CA GLU A 665 1.59 28.67 -15.78
C GLU A 665 2.21 27.51 -16.53
N ARG A 666 3.02 26.68 -15.86
CA ARG A 666 3.94 25.74 -16.55
C ARG A 666 3.77 24.28 -16.14
N SER A 667 3.27 24.00 -14.94
CA SER A 667 3.24 22.64 -14.39
C SER A 667 1.83 22.11 -14.11
N ILE A 668 0.82 22.97 -14.09
CA ILE A 668 -0.58 22.58 -13.83
C ILE A 668 -1.43 22.97 -15.04
N ASP A 669 -2.07 21.98 -15.68
CA ASP A 669 -2.99 22.26 -16.78
C ASP A 669 -4.44 22.49 -16.29
N LYS A 670 -5.28 23.00 -17.18
CA LYS A 670 -6.71 23.29 -16.95
C LYS A 670 -7.57 22.08 -16.55
N ARG A 671 -7.04 20.85 -16.67
CA ARG A 671 -7.72 19.61 -16.26
C ARG A 671 -7.25 19.14 -14.89
N GLY A 672 -6.38 19.90 -14.22
CA GLY A 672 -5.79 19.54 -12.93
C GLY A 672 -4.69 18.48 -13.05
N ASN A 673 -4.10 18.27 -14.23
CA ASN A 673 -2.89 17.45 -14.31
C ASN A 673 -1.69 18.20 -13.74
N VAL A 674 -0.77 17.46 -13.13
CA VAL A 674 0.50 17.97 -12.59
C VAL A 674 1.67 17.35 -13.35
N TYR A 675 2.46 18.19 -14.00
CA TYR A 675 3.63 17.82 -14.81
C TYR A 675 4.93 18.13 -14.08
N GLY A 676 6.05 17.62 -14.57
CA GLY A 676 7.39 17.95 -14.07
C GLY A 676 7.70 17.41 -12.67
N VAL A 677 6.94 16.41 -12.20
CA VAL A 677 7.22 15.71 -10.94
C VAL A 677 8.23 14.59 -11.22
N CYS A 678 9.44 14.73 -10.71
CA CYS A 678 10.50 13.74 -10.90
C CYS A 678 10.03 12.35 -10.41
N ARG A 679 10.30 11.27 -11.15
CA ARG A 679 10.00 9.90 -10.68
C ARG A 679 10.92 9.48 -9.54
N GLY A 680 10.63 8.35 -8.88
CA GLY A 680 11.52 7.77 -7.85
C GLY A 680 12.98 7.64 -8.34
N SER A 681 13.95 7.95 -7.48
CA SER A 681 15.35 8.09 -7.85
C SER A 681 16.26 7.10 -7.13
N SER A 682 17.28 6.61 -7.83
CA SER A 682 18.52 6.14 -7.20
C SER A 682 19.44 7.33 -6.87
N TYR A 683 20.76 7.10 -6.75
CA TYR A 683 21.73 8.18 -6.55
C TYR A 683 22.95 8.07 -7.45
N SER A 684 23.68 9.19 -7.56
CA SER A 684 24.93 9.28 -8.32
C SER A 684 25.86 10.31 -7.70
N PHE A 685 27.17 10.13 -7.90
CA PHE A 685 28.20 11.13 -7.62
C PHE A 685 28.30 12.22 -8.70
N THR A 686 27.44 12.17 -9.71
CA THR A 686 27.43 13.13 -10.82
C THR A 686 26.03 13.69 -11.02
N ASN A 687 25.96 14.96 -11.41
CA ASN A 687 24.70 15.61 -11.79
C ASN A 687 24.10 15.01 -13.09
N HIS A 688 24.89 14.29 -13.89
CA HIS A 688 24.47 13.75 -15.21
C HIS A 688 23.24 12.86 -15.08
N TYR A 689 23.26 11.90 -14.16
CA TYR A 689 22.13 11.00 -13.90
C TYR A 689 20.85 11.78 -13.59
N TYR A 690 20.92 12.73 -12.66
CA TYR A 690 19.75 13.52 -12.23
C TYR A 690 19.20 14.42 -13.35
N LYS A 691 20.08 14.94 -14.21
CA LYS A 691 19.75 15.88 -15.28
C LYS A 691 19.23 15.20 -16.55
N HIS A 692 19.83 14.08 -16.94
CA HIS A 692 19.62 13.47 -18.26
C HIS A 692 18.94 12.10 -18.23
N GLU A 693 19.03 11.36 -17.13
CA GLU A 693 18.51 9.98 -17.05
C GLU A 693 17.28 9.87 -16.14
N LEU A 694 17.21 10.73 -15.12
CA LEU A 694 16.11 10.79 -14.17
C LEU A 694 15.03 11.77 -14.67
N GLY A 695 14.04 11.23 -15.38
CA GLY A 695 12.90 11.99 -15.88
C GLY A 695 11.77 12.21 -14.86
N TRP A 696 10.65 12.71 -15.37
CA TRP A 696 9.42 12.99 -14.62
C TRP A 696 8.26 12.13 -15.11
N ASN A 697 7.23 12.01 -14.28
CA ASN A 697 5.99 11.32 -14.59
C ASN A 697 4.80 12.28 -14.46
N LEU A 698 3.80 12.13 -15.33
CA LEU A 698 2.54 12.87 -15.23
C LEU A 698 1.73 12.39 -14.03
N ASN A 699 1.22 13.32 -13.22
CA ASN A 699 0.41 13.05 -12.03
C ASN A 699 1.06 12.10 -11.01
N ASP A 700 2.39 12.19 -10.90
CA ASP A 700 3.12 11.34 -9.98
C ASP A 700 2.77 11.69 -8.51
N THR A 701 2.46 10.66 -7.71
CA THR A 701 2.03 10.77 -6.31
C THR A 701 3.09 11.39 -5.41
N HIS A 702 4.35 11.46 -5.83
CA HIS A 702 5.38 12.22 -5.10
C HIS A 702 5.06 13.72 -5.04
N GLY A 703 4.34 14.27 -6.03
CA GLY A 703 4.12 15.71 -6.18
C GLY A 703 2.72 16.19 -5.83
N ILE A 704 1.69 15.37 -6.04
CA ILE A 704 0.27 15.79 -5.92
C ILE A 704 0.00 16.47 -4.57
N GLY A 705 0.28 15.76 -3.46
CA GLY A 705 0.04 16.31 -2.13
C GLY A 705 0.84 17.57 -1.82
N ILE A 706 2.08 17.64 -2.29
CA ILE A 706 2.96 18.77 -2.03
C ILE A 706 2.46 20.01 -2.76
N VAL A 707 2.02 19.89 -4.01
CA VAL A 707 1.42 21.01 -4.76
C VAL A 707 0.18 21.54 -4.04
N LEU A 708 -0.66 20.64 -3.51
CA LEU A 708 -1.81 21.04 -2.69
C LEU A 708 -1.39 21.83 -1.44
N LEU A 709 -0.40 21.31 -0.70
CA LEU A 709 0.11 21.96 0.51
C LEU A 709 0.77 23.32 0.21
N ALA A 710 1.51 23.42 -0.91
CA ALA A 710 2.15 24.66 -1.36
C ALA A 710 1.12 25.75 -1.67
N GLY A 711 0.06 25.41 -2.39
CA GLY A 711 -1.04 26.34 -2.67
C GLY A 711 -1.76 26.78 -1.39
N LEU A 712 -2.05 25.84 -0.47
CA LEU A 712 -2.70 26.16 0.81
C LEU A 712 -1.85 27.09 1.69
N GLU A 713 -0.55 26.85 1.80
CA GLU A 713 0.34 27.75 2.53
C GLU A 713 0.47 29.11 1.82
N THR A 714 0.42 29.15 0.49
CA THR A 714 0.38 30.41 -0.28
C THR A 714 -0.86 31.23 0.07
N ILE A 715 -2.05 30.63 0.07
CA ILE A 715 -3.31 31.28 0.51
C ILE A 715 -3.17 31.76 1.96
N SER A 716 -2.70 30.89 2.86
CA SER A 716 -2.54 31.21 4.28
C SER A 716 -1.57 32.38 4.51
N MET A 717 -0.51 32.48 3.70
CA MET A 717 0.43 33.59 3.74
C MET A 717 -0.20 34.89 3.22
N GLN A 718 -0.98 34.84 2.14
CA GLN A 718 -1.71 36.00 1.61
C GLN A 718 -2.67 36.56 2.66
N GLU A 719 -3.50 35.70 3.26
CA GLU A 719 -4.44 36.08 4.32
C GLU A 719 -3.72 36.66 5.53
N TRP A 720 -2.60 36.09 5.93
CA TRP A 720 -1.80 36.61 7.04
C TRP A 720 -1.21 38.00 6.73
N GLN A 721 -0.78 38.24 5.48
CA GLN A 721 -0.27 39.54 5.06
C GLN A 721 -1.38 40.60 4.99
N THR A 722 -2.59 40.25 4.57
CA THR A 722 -3.73 41.18 4.52
C THR A 722 -4.30 41.46 5.91
N ASN A 723 -4.28 40.47 6.82
CA ASN A 723 -4.85 40.59 8.17
C ASN A 723 -3.86 41.17 9.19
N LYS A 724 -2.61 41.48 8.82
CA LYS A 724 -1.69 42.21 9.69
C LYS A 724 -2.23 43.62 9.94
N PRO A 725 -2.67 43.96 11.17
CA PRO A 725 -2.94 45.34 11.47
C PRO A 725 -1.61 46.09 11.44
N VAL A 726 -1.66 47.37 11.09
CA VAL A 726 -0.53 48.31 11.16
C VAL A 726 -0.07 48.45 12.62
N PHE A 727 0.64 47.45 13.16
CA PHE A 727 1.21 47.44 14.51
C PHE A 727 2.74 47.63 14.50
N ALA A 728 3.29 48.07 13.37
CA ALA A 728 4.72 48.34 13.21
C ALA A 728 5.08 49.84 13.25
N ALA A 729 4.22 50.71 13.80
CA ALA A 729 4.50 52.13 13.94
C ALA A 729 4.95 52.58 15.35
N GLU A 730 4.83 51.73 16.39
CA GLU A 730 5.15 52.14 17.77
C GLU A 730 6.03 51.13 18.50
N ARG A 731 7.21 50.79 17.96
CA ARG A 731 8.33 50.28 18.78
C ARG A 731 9.68 50.73 18.20
N VAL A 732 9.88 52.04 18.15
CA VAL A 732 11.22 52.63 18.24
C VAL A 732 11.16 53.67 19.36
N GLY A 733 11.13 53.18 20.60
CA GLY A 733 11.39 53.99 21.78
C GLY A 733 12.88 53.92 22.08
N THR A 734 13.59 55.03 21.85
CA THR A 734 14.95 55.29 22.32
C THR A 734 15.07 55.10 23.83
N PRO A 735 16.21 54.59 24.35
CA PRO A 735 16.41 54.40 25.78
C PRO A 735 16.71 55.75 26.47
N GLU A 736 15.77 56.25 27.27
CA GLU A 736 16.04 57.34 28.21
C GLU A 736 16.64 56.81 29.51
N LYS A 737 17.63 57.56 29.99
CA LYS A 737 18.45 57.31 31.17
C LYS A 737 17.61 57.25 32.45
N LEU A 738 17.88 56.23 33.26
CA LEU A 738 17.52 56.17 34.67
C LEU A 738 18.34 57.21 35.46
N GLU A 739 17.69 58.29 35.90
CA GLU A 739 18.14 59.09 37.04
C GLU A 739 17.31 58.79 38.30
N LYS A 740 18.03 58.76 39.42
CA LYS A 740 17.58 58.49 40.78
C LYS A 740 16.68 59.61 41.30
N SER A 741 15.68 59.27 42.12
CA SER A 741 15.52 59.83 43.47
C SER A 741 14.32 59.23 44.23
N SER A 742 14.62 58.63 45.39
CA SER A 742 13.91 58.71 46.67
C SER A 742 12.57 59.48 46.73
N PHE A 743 11.51 58.85 47.24
CA PHE A 743 11.09 58.91 48.65
C PHE A 743 10.12 57.77 48.97
#